data_AF-A0A2D0KCU9-F1
#
_entry.id   AF-A0A2D0KCU9-F1
#
_cell.length_a   1.000
_cell.length_b   1.000
_cell.length_c   1.000
_cell.angle_alpha   90.00
_cell.angle_beta   90.00
_cell.angle_gamma   90.00
#
_symmetry.space_group_name_H-M   'P 1'
#
loop_
_entity.id
_entity.type
_entity.pdbx_description
1 polymer ?
#
loop_
_entity_poly.entity_id
_entity_poly.type
_entity_poly.pdbx_seq_one_letter_code
_entity_poly.pdbx_strand_id
1 'polypeptide(L)'
;MLNIDSGNLSHISVSRYEEHIWLLQQQNPGRILKQLSAWRLYDNINISMMVYAIQSIIKVVPDLNARYELNDDGELHKTRVSGWQACLEFFHASSHTDMIKQMLAVQASAWIPERHPPFKILIIQKNNEVFLSLILHEILAQTCDENEILEILLRVYAGHRVESPSLKRVSLLPFDGKATSLVPWLRRCNSENTIIHSSFGVTADLNKDRLALRWKTGFKINELKTSLPRDRQPHYVSAIISARFAQFIGLLSGQEKIALCLLQSDGFRRIIIECGMAETQIIKSVMDRLQAQSDEDDFLSGAPVTGNDESWIYVRLLSRPNGLVEQQRLLSQPILLPTYEMRPDFELATECEDAEEISLILTTGQAISGHTGEFLLNRFVSFLKSGEDAITGLVANSVSGTAVHSAHNIPDKEISTGTDEIAAIILSEFREALAVTDMTLDDDFFDCGGHSLLATRIIGKLLGTHGLEVHFGDFFSHPSASALASRAVMTNQSKGTELSVQTQNERLTTPLALAQTSLWNAYNAYEFGTIFNLPFALDFLDEVDEVLLEQAFSDLIERHPSLRTLFHVQNGEACQQIVAMSDVTNDKWFWHSHESKGVHLDDEAAYQFDLSRELPIRIRLIRNPETGRQILSFLVHHMAIDEWSLNVLMEELAQAYLSRSVGMAPVWKKPALSFHKFALQQQADGFNQKHLDYWTNMLRDATRGLELSLSDNRKTIAAHESSSEAGWIEYKPKPEITHRLYSFARQNNASLFSVVYAAIALSLHKLGKLKDIVIGTSASGRTDPDTYETVGYFTTMVAHRLQFYPEKPVSALIEDTRDTINNSMPYADVPLDIIQQSLGMTPEDGLIFDVYIQIHANNALNGVLKTPSGNDIRYRQIDPDKKESMFGLQFEIMEDVIDGERIMRLVITYRADRYPEEHVQRIRETIDKVFTFFTTPEVSSLPLAQIPV
;
A
#
# COMPACT_ATOMS: atom_id res chain seq x y z
N MET A 1 -2.24 55.25 -4.14
CA MET A 1 -2.79 56.08 -5.22
C MET A 1 -1.67 56.43 -6.18
N LEU A 2 -1.55 55.68 -7.27
CA LEU A 2 -0.83 56.06 -8.47
C LEU A 2 -1.76 55.68 -9.63
N ASN A 3 -2.30 56.72 -10.28
CA ASN A 3 -3.10 56.62 -11.49
C ASN A 3 -2.28 55.94 -12.58
N ILE A 4 -2.80 54.84 -13.13
CA ILE A 4 -2.40 54.36 -14.45
C ILE A 4 -3.54 54.73 -15.39
N ASP A 5 -3.19 55.51 -16.41
CA ASP A 5 -4.07 56.02 -17.46
C ASP A 5 -4.96 54.92 -18.04
N SER A 6 -6.26 55.17 -17.99
CA SER A 6 -7.32 54.46 -18.72
C SER A 6 -7.25 54.80 -20.22
N GLY A 7 -6.16 54.39 -20.87
CA GLY A 7 -6.02 54.45 -22.32
C GLY A 7 -6.75 53.27 -22.96
N ASN A 8 -7.98 53.50 -23.45
CA ASN A 8 -8.77 52.65 -24.35
C ASN A 8 -8.21 51.23 -24.54
N LEU A 9 -8.40 50.38 -23.54
CA LEU A 9 -8.11 48.97 -23.65
C LEU A 9 -9.24 48.38 -24.50
N SER A 10 -8.98 48.19 -25.79
CA SER A 10 -9.90 47.46 -26.66
C SER A 10 -10.04 46.06 -26.07
N HIS A 11 -11.17 45.79 -25.40
CA HIS A 11 -11.49 44.46 -24.90
C HIS A 11 -11.54 43.50 -26.10
N ILE A 12 -10.57 42.59 -26.17
CA ILE A 12 -10.45 41.62 -27.26
C ILE A 12 -11.26 40.39 -26.84
N SER A 13 -12.17 39.94 -27.69
CA SER A 13 -12.87 38.67 -27.46
C SER A 13 -11.86 37.53 -27.34
N VAL A 14 -12.01 36.70 -26.33
CA VAL A 14 -11.22 35.47 -26.17
C VAL A 14 -11.67 34.40 -27.17
N SER A 15 -10.76 33.50 -27.56
CA SER A 15 -11.18 32.30 -28.28
C SER A 15 -11.95 31.35 -27.35
N ARG A 16 -12.78 30.45 -27.91
CA ARG A 16 -13.44 29.38 -27.11
C ARG A 16 -12.43 28.51 -26.33
N TYR A 17 -11.22 28.36 -26.86
CA TYR A 17 -10.15 27.65 -26.17
C TYR A 17 -9.63 28.45 -24.98
N GLU A 18 -9.34 29.74 -25.17
CA GLU A 18 -8.92 30.62 -24.08
C GLU A 18 -9.96 30.69 -22.96
N GLU A 19 -11.24 30.78 -23.32
CA GLU A 19 -12.37 30.72 -22.37
C GLU A 19 -12.43 29.39 -21.62
N HIS A 20 -12.28 28.26 -22.31
CA HIS A 20 -12.27 26.95 -21.69
C HIS A 20 -11.10 26.76 -20.71
N ILE A 21 -9.88 27.14 -21.12
CA ILE A 21 -8.70 27.04 -20.26
C ILE A 21 -8.82 27.98 -19.06
N TRP A 22 -9.35 29.19 -19.26
CA TRP A 22 -9.64 30.10 -18.16
C TRP A 22 -10.64 29.50 -17.17
N LEU A 23 -11.77 28.95 -17.64
CA LEU A 23 -12.76 28.27 -16.80
C LEU A 23 -12.15 27.10 -16.02
N LEU A 24 -11.34 26.25 -16.68
CA LEU A 24 -10.66 25.13 -16.03
C LEU A 24 -9.74 25.59 -14.89
N GLN A 25 -9.00 26.68 -15.11
CA GLN A 25 -8.10 27.25 -14.11
C GLN A 25 -8.86 27.83 -12.92
N GLN A 26 -10.05 28.41 -13.14
CA GLN A 26 -10.91 28.93 -12.06
C GLN A 26 -11.56 27.80 -11.24
N GLN A 27 -12.01 26.72 -11.90
CA GLN A 27 -12.62 25.58 -11.22
C GLN A 27 -11.61 24.79 -10.37
N ASN A 28 -10.34 24.76 -10.78
CA ASN A 28 -9.28 24.03 -10.09
C ASN A 28 -8.03 24.91 -9.90
N PRO A 29 -8.02 25.87 -8.96
CA PRO A 29 -6.88 26.77 -8.76
C PRO A 29 -5.58 26.06 -8.37
N GLY A 30 -5.67 24.86 -7.78
CA GLY A 30 -4.52 24.02 -7.46
C GLY A 30 -3.88 23.31 -8.66
N ARG A 31 -4.52 23.36 -9.84
CA ARG A 31 -4.01 22.80 -11.09
C ARG A 31 -3.02 23.78 -11.72
N ILE A 32 -1.79 23.33 -11.97
CA ILE A 32 -0.73 24.14 -12.56
C ILE A 32 -0.66 23.86 -14.05
N LEU A 33 -1.20 24.78 -14.85
CA LEU A 33 -1.23 24.74 -16.32
C LEU A 33 -0.09 25.57 -16.93
N LYS A 34 1.13 25.45 -16.39
CA LYS A 34 2.29 26.21 -16.83
C LYS A 34 3.43 25.29 -17.23
N GLN A 35 3.85 25.36 -18.49
CA GLN A 35 5.03 24.67 -19.01
C GLN A 35 6.30 25.35 -18.51
N LEU A 36 7.31 24.55 -18.12
CA LEU A 36 8.62 25.02 -17.67
C LEU A 36 9.73 24.39 -18.52
N SER A 37 10.58 25.27 -19.06
CA SER A 37 11.78 24.89 -19.81
C SER A 37 12.96 25.76 -19.44
N ALA A 38 14.17 25.20 -19.52
CA ALA A 38 15.39 25.88 -19.13
C ALA A 38 16.61 25.43 -19.95
N TRP A 39 17.53 26.36 -20.17
CA TRP A 39 18.77 26.14 -20.91
C TRP A 39 19.93 26.83 -20.22
N ARG A 40 21.11 26.20 -20.34
CA ARG A 40 22.38 26.87 -20.09
C ARG A 40 22.76 27.70 -21.31
N LEU A 41 23.24 28.91 -21.06
CA LEU A 41 23.78 29.82 -22.06
C LEU A 41 25.31 29.65 -22.18
N TYR A 42 25.87 29.89 -23.37
CA TYR A 42 27.33 29.86 -23.58
C TYR A 42 28.06 30.99 -22.84
N ASP A 43 29.35 30.81 -22.58
CA ASP A 43 30.19 31.80 -21.93
C ASP A 43 30.29 33.08 -22.80
N ASN A 44 30.10 34.27 -22.20
CA ASN A 44 30.10 35.62 -22.81
C ASN A 44 28.80 36.16 -23.44
N ILE A 45 27.62 35.72 -22.98
CA ILE A 45 26.34 36.34 -23.40
C ILE A 45 26.24 37.81 -22.98
N ASN A 46 25.75 38.64 -23.90
CA ASN A 46 25.38 40.03 -23.63
C ASN A 46 23.94 40.10 -23.10
N ILE A 47 23.81 40.25 -21.78
CA ILE A 47 22.50 40.32 -21.10
C ILE A 47 21.66 41.50 -21.60
N SER A 48 22.26 42.63 -21.99
CA SER A 48 21.50 43.78 -22.51
C SER A 48 20.84 43.46 -23.87
N MET A 49 21.53 42.73 -24.74
CA MET A 49 20.96 42.22 -25.99
C MET A 49 19.87 41.18 -25.75
N MET A 50 20.04 40.34 -24.73
CA MET A 50 19.01 39.38 -24.31
C MET A 50 17.75 40.09 -23.84
N VAL A 51 17.88 41.11 -22.99
CA VAL A 51 16.72 41.92 -22.58
C VAL A 51 16.06 42.55 -23.80
N TYR A 52 16.82 43.13 -24.73
CA TYR A 52 16.26 43.70 -25.97
C TYR A 52 15.49 42.67 -26.81
N ALA A 53 15.98 41.43 -26.91
CA ALA A 53 15.27 40.34 -27.58
C ALA A 53 13.94 40.02 -26.89
N ILE A 54 13.91 39.97 -25.56
CA ILE A 54 12.71 39.77 -24.75
C ILE A 54 11.70 40.91 -24.93
N GLN A 55 12.17 42.16 -25.01
CA GLN A 55 11.31 43.30 -25.31
C GLN A 55 10.65 43.18 -26.69
N SER A 56 11.41 42.66 -27.66
CA SER A 56 10.97 42.55 -29.04
C SER A 56 9.95 41.43 -29.23
N ILE A 57 10.14 40.28 -28.57
CA ILE A 57 9.16 39.19 -28.67
C ILE A 57 7.79 39.58 -28.09
N ILE A 58 7.74 40.29 -26.95
CA ILE A 58 6.46 40.75 -26.37
C ILE A 58 5.77 41.78 -27.28
N LYS A 59 6.54 42.54 -28.09
CA LYS A 59 5.96 43.41 -29.12
C LYS A 59 5.40 42.64 -30.31
N VAL A 60 6.09 41.57 -30.72
CA VAL A 60 5.68 40.72 -31.86
C VAL A 60 4.50 39.82 -31.50
N VAL A 61 4.44 39.38 -30.24
CA VAL A 61 3.41 38.51 -29.66
C VAL A 61 2.83 39.17 -28.40
N PRO A 62 1.95 40.17 -28.55
CA PRO A 62 1.45 40.95 -27.41
C PRO A 62 0.56 40.15 -26.44
N ASP A 63 0.02 39.02 -26.88
CA ASP A 63 -0.75 38.10 -26.03
C ASP A 63 0.11 37.47 -24.91
N LEU A 64 1.44 37.46 -25.05
CA LEU A 64 2.36 37.07 -23.97
C LEU A 64 2.19 37.95 -22.71
N ASN A 65 1.71 39.19 -22.88
CA ASN A 65 1.40 40.08 -21.77
C ASN A 65 -0.08 40.50 -21.75
N ALA A 66 -0.99 39.55 -21.98
CA ALA A 66 -2.43 39.76 -21.83
C ALA A 66 -2.92 39.61 -20.36
N ARG A 67 -4.08 40.20 -20.06
CA ARG A 67 -4.90 39.97 -18.86
C ARG A 67 -6.29 39.52 -19.29
N TYR A 68 -6.94 38.70 -18.48
CA TYR A 68 -8.26 38.12 -18.77
C TYR A 68 -9.23 38.50 -17.67
N GLU A 69 -10.36 39.11 -18.02
CA GLU A 69 -11.35 39.63 -17.05
C GLU A 69 -12.77 39.42 -17.60
N LEU A 70 -13.76 39.30 -16.71
CA LEU A 70 -15.17 39.33 -17.09
C LEU A 70 -15.62 40.78 -17.26
N ASN A 71 -16.41 41.07 -18.28
CA ASN A 71 -17.11 42.35 -18.39
C ASN A 71 -18.39 42.36 -17.52
N ASP A 72 -19.08 43.50 -17.49
CA ASP A 72 -20.33 43.69 -16.71
C ASP A 72 -21.47 42.74 -17.13
N ASP A 73 -21.41 42.20 -18.36
CA ASP A 73 -22.37 41.24 -18.92
C ASP A 73 -21.99 39.77 -18.63
N GLY A 74 -20.86 39.54 -17.95
CA GLY A 74 -20.35 38.21 -17.62
C GLY A 74 -19.63 37.49 -18.76
N GLU A 75 -19.25 38.19 -19.83
CA GLU A 75 -18.44 37.66 -20.93
C GLU A 75 -16.94 37.85 -20.66
N LEU A 76 -16.15 36.80 -20.93
CA LEU A 76 -14.71 36.85 -20.78
C LEU A 76 -14.06 37.63 -21.94
N HIS A 77 -13.18 38.56 -21.61
CA HIS A 77 -12.38 39.29 -22.59
C HIS A 77 -10.91 39.31 -22.16
N LYS A 78 -10.03 39.61 -23.12
CA LYS A 78 -8.60 39.81 -22.86
C LYS A 78 -8.12 41.20 -23.24
N THR A 79 -7.13 41.67 -22.51
CA THR A 79 -6.55 43.00 -22.62
C THR A 79 -5.03 42.91 -22.69
N ARG A 80 -4.41 43.48 -23.72
CA ARG A 80 -2.95 43.49 -23.90
C ARG A 80 -2.32 44.62 -23.11
N VAL A 81 -1.37 44.30 -22.23
CA VAL A 81 -0.65 45.28 -21.42
C VAL A 81 0.64 45.69 -22.10
N SER A 82 0.87 47.01 -22.21
CA SER A 82 2.11 47.56 -22.75
C SER A 82 3.28 47.37 -21.77
N GLY A 83 4.46 47.05 -22.30
CA GLY A 83 5.67 46.86 -21.50
C GLY A 83 6.03 45.38 -21.35
N TRP A 84 7.27 45.13 -20.94
CA TRP A 84 7.87 43.79 -20.86
C TRP A 84 8.29 43.42 -19.43
N GLN A 85 8.33 44.39 -18.53
CA GLN A 85 8.90 44.28 -17.19
C GLN A 85 8.18 43.22 -16.35
N ALA A 86 6.87 43.05 -16.55
CA ALA A 86 6.08 42.02 -15.85
C ALA A 86 6.40 40.58 -16.30
N CYS A 87 7.04 40.43 -17.46
CA CYS A 87 7.37 39.13 -18.06
C CYS A 87 8.84 38.73 -17.85
N LEU A 88 9.70 39.57 -17.24
CA LEU A 88 11.11 39.27 -17.03
C LEU A 88 11.50 39.42 -15.55
N GLU A 89 12.10 38.37 -14.99
CA GLU A 89 12.69 38.39 -13.65
C GLU A 89 14.16 37.95 -13.67
N PHE A 90 14.97 38.55 -12.79
CA PHE A 90 16.39 38.23 -12.61
C PHE A 90 16.60 37.59 -11.25
N PHE A 91 17.33 36.48 -11.22
CA PHE A 91 17.66 35.76 -10.01
C PHE A 91 19.16 35.49 -9.88
N HIS A 92 19.64 35.40 -8.64
CA HIS A 92 20.97 34.90 -8.33
C HIS A 92 20.83 33.59 -7.54
N ALA A 93 21.54 32.54 -7.95
CA ALA A 93 21.48 31.25 -7.31
C ALA A 93 22.82 30.87 -6.69
N SER A 94 22.79 30.51 -5.41
CA SER A 94 23.98 30.12 -4.63
C SER A 94 24.46 28.69 -4.92
N SER A 95 23.57 27.85 -5.47
CA SER A 95 23.83 26.45 -5.81
C SER A 95 22.94 25.99 -6.97
N HIS A 96 23.25 24.81 -7.54
CA HIS A 96 22.39 24.23 -8.57
C HIS A 96 21.00 23.87 -8.03
N THR A 97 20.92 23.40 -6.78
CA THR A 97 19.65 23.12 -6.10
C THR A 97 18.81 24.37 -5.88
N ASP A 98 19.44 25.47 -5.46
CA ASP A 98 18.77 26.77 -5.28
C ASP A 98 18.20 27.30 -6.61
N MET A 99 18.97 27.19 -7.70
CA MET A 99 18.51 27.54 -9.05
C MET A 99 17.23 26.79 -9.44
N ILE A 100 17.20 25.47 -9.23
CA ILE A 100 16.03 24.63 -9.54
C ILE A 100 14.83 25.01 -8.68
N LYS A 101 15.04 25.23 -7.37
CA LYS A 101 13.98 25.65 -6.44
C LYS A 101 13.34 26.97 -6.88
N GLN A 102 14.15 27.94 -7.30
CA GLN A 102 13.66 29.24 -7.77
C GLN A 102 12.82 29.12 -9.04
N MET A 103 13.27 28.34 -10.04
CA MET A 103 12.49 28.08 -11.26
C MET A 103 11.15 27.41 -10.96
N LEU A 104 11.16 26.37 -10.11
CA LEU A 104 9.96 25.66 -9.68
C LEU A 104 9.00 26.51 -8.85
N ALA A 105 9.51 27.42 -8.01
CA ALA A 105 8.68 28.34 -7.23
C ALA A 105 7.90 29.30 -8.12
N VAL A 106 8.53 29.86 -9.16
CA VAL A 106 7.83 30.71 -10.15
C VAL A 106 6.80 29.90 -10.93
N GLN A 107 7.11 28.65 -11.31
CA GLN A 107 6.16 27.75 -11.93
C GLN A 107 4.99 27.39 -11.00
N ALA A 108 5.21 27.19 -9.70
CA ALA A 108 4.15 26.83 -8.76
C ALA A 108 3.26 28.02 -8.35
N SER A 109 3.72 29.26 -8.55
CA SER A 109 2.98 30.47 -8.16
C SER A 109 1.58 30.54 -8.80
N ALA A 110 0.57 30.97 -8.05
CA ALA A 110 -0.77 31.12 -8.61
C ALA A 110 -0.78 32.14 -9.78
N TRP A 111 -1.37 31.75 -10.91
CA TRP A 111 -1.63 32.67 -12.02
C TRP A 111 -2.97 33.35 -11.78
N ILE A 112 -2.95 34.67 -11.62
CA ILE A 112 -4.14 35.51 -11.44
C ILE A 112 -4.38 36.19 -12.79
N PRO A 113 -5.35 35.74 -13.61
CA PRO A 113 -5.48 36.16 -15.00
C PRO A 113 -5.65 37.67 -15.20
N GLU A 114 -6.24 38.35 -14.21
CA GLU A 114 -6.50 39.79 -14.21
C GLU A 114 -5.22 40.60 -13.92
N ARG A 115 -4.21 39.99 -13.28
CA ARG A 115 -3.01 40.70 -12.79
C ARG A 115 -1.70 40.24 -13.39
N HIS A 116 -1.58 38.96 -13.73
CA HIS A 116 -0.32 38.34 -14.11
C HIS A 116 -0.31 37.98 -15.60
N PRO A 117 0.82 38.18 -16.31
CA PRO A 117 0.93 37.72 -17.69
C PRO A 117 0.90 36.18 -17.74
N PRO A 118 0.34 35.58 -18.80
CA PRO A 118 0.42 34.15 -19.04
C PRO A 118 1.83 33.67 -19.42
N PHE A 119 2.82 34.56 -19.48
CA PHE A 119 4.20 34.27 -19.86
C PHE A 119 5.22 34.94 -18.93
N LYS A 120 6.27 34.20 -18.57
CA LYS A 120 7.43 34.70 -17.83
C LYS A 120 8.74 34.13 -18.38
N ILE A 121 9.79 34.96 -18.33
CA ILE A 121 11.18 34.61 -18.60
C ILE A 121 12.02 34.88 -17.36
N LEU A 122 12.88 33.93 -17.00
CA LEU A 122 13.84 34.06 -15.91
C LEU A 122 15.26 34.07 -16.47
N ILE A 123 16.07 35.03 -16.04
CA ILE A 123 17.51 35.02 -16.24
C ILE A 123 18.17 34.76 -14.87
N ILE A 124 18.82 33.60 -14.73
CA ILE A 124 19.41 33.18 -13.46
C ILE A 124 20.93 33.13 -13.59
N GLN A 125 21.63 33.82 -12.70
CA GLN A 125 23.08 33.81 -12.63
C GLN A 125 23.56 32.90 -11.48
N LYS A 126 24.44 31.96 -11.79
CA LYS A 126 25.12 31.10 -10.82
C LYS A 126 26.62 31.12 -11.13
N ASN A 127 27.42 31.70 -10.24
CA ASN A 127 28.83 31.96 -10.49
C ASN A 127 29.03 32.72 -11.84
N ASN A 128 29.81 32.15 -12.77
CA ASN A 128 30.05 32.70 -14.11
C ASN A 128 29.10 32.13 -15.18
N GLU A 129 28.14 31.29 -14.80
CA GLU A 129 27.19 30.65 -15.71
C GLU A 129 25.85 31.43 -15.71
N VAL A 130 25.23 31.53 -16.88
CA VAL A 130 23.90 32.16 -17.05
C VAL A 130 22.92 31.13 -17.58
N PHE A 131 21.72 31.14 -17.02
CA PHE A 131 20.63 30.25 -17.38
C PHE A 131 19.42 31.05 -17.82
N LEU A 132 18.75 30.57 -18.86
CA LEU A 132 17.49 31.11 -19.37
C LEU A 132 16.40 30.11 -19.07
N SER A 133 15.28 30.55 -18.49
CA SER A 133 14.09 29.72 -18.30
C SER A 133 12.84 30.42 -18.83
N LEU A 134 11.97 29.65 -19.47
CA LEU A 134 10.69 30.09 -20.01
C LEU A 134 9.56 29.38 -19.25
N ILE A 135 8.55 30.16 -18.86
CA ILE A 135 7.33 29.67 -18.23
C ILE A 135 6.13 30.17 -19.03
N LEU A 136 5.42 29.24 -19.68
CA LEU A 136 4.27 29.54 -20.55
C LEU A 136 3.00 28.93 -19.96
N HIS A 137 1.93 29.71 -19.86
CA HIS A 137 0.61 29.21 -19.47
C HIS A 137 -0.11 28.57 -20.67
N GLU A 138 -0.81 27.45 -20.45
CA GLU A 138 -1.51 26.66 -21.48
C GLU A 138 -2.53 27.50 -22.29
N ILE A 139 -3.05 28.58 -21.70
CA ILE A 139 -3.96 29.52 -22.39
C ILE A 139 -3.37 30.11 -23.69
N LEU A 140 -2.03 30.11 -23.82
CA LEU A 140 -1.31 30.59 -25.01
C LEU A 140 -1.13 29.53 -26.09
N ALA A 141 -1.59 28.28 -25.92
CA ALA A 141 -1.26 27.18 -26.84
C ALA A 141 -1.74 27.40 -28.29
N GLN A 142 -2.80 28.19 -28.50
CA GLN A 142 -3.25 28.60 -29.85
C GLN A 142 -2.51 29.83 -30.40
N THR A 143 -1.81 30.55 -29.53
CA THR A 143 -1.12 31.81 -29.86
C THR A 143 0.32 31.56 -30.29
N CYS A 144 1.08 30.79 -29.52
CA CYS A 144 2.50 30.50 -29.77
C CYS A 144 2.96 29.28 -28.96
N ASP A 145 4.01 28.61 -29.43
CA ASP A 145 4.68 27.55 -28.68
C ASP A 145 6.10 27.94 -28.20
N GLU A 146 6.67 27.11 -27.32
CA GLU A 146 8.01 27.31 -26.74
C GLU A 146 9.11 27.48 -27.80
N ASN A 147 9.07 26.68 -28.87
CA ASN A 147 10.13 26.67 -29.87
C ASN A 147 10.09 27.91 -30.73
N GLU A 148 8.89 28.39 -31.07
CA GLU A 148 8.71 29.67 -31.75
C GLU A 148 9.20 30.82 -30.88
N ILE A 149 8.89 30.80 -29.59
CA ILE A 149 9.39 31.82 -28.64
C ILE A 149 10.92 31.84 -28.64
N LEU A 150 11.56 30.66 -28.55
CA LEU A 150 13.00 30.54 -28.58
C LEU A 150 13.58 30.99 -29.93
N GLU A 151 13.01 30.56 -31.05
CA GLU A 151 13.50 30.92 -32.38
C GLU A 151 13.44 32.43 -32.59
N ILE A 152 12.32 33.07 -32.23
CA ILE A 152 12.14 34.52 -32.31
C ILE A 152 13.19 35.21 -31.42
N LEU A 153 13.34 34.76 -30.17
CA LEU A 153 14.28 35.33 -29.23
C LEU A 153 15.73 35.23 -29.75
N LEU A 154 16.12 34.07 -30.31
CA LEU A 154 17.44 33.85 -30.89
C LEU A 154 17.68 34.71 -32.14
N ARG A 155 16.71 34.76 -33.06
CA ARG A 155 16.79 35.60 -34.28
C ARG A 155 16.97 37.06 -33.93
N VAL A 156 16.18 37.60 -32.99
CA VAL A 156 16.29 39.00 -32.55
C VAL A 156 17.63 39.23 -31.85
N TYR A 157 18.08 38.31 -31.00
CA TYR A 157 19.37 38.43 -30.34
C TYR A 157 20.51 38.52 -31.36
N ALA A 158 20.43 37.78 -32.47
CA ALA A 158 21.36 37.87 -33.60
C ALA A 158 21.11 39.05 -34.55
N GLY A 159 20.21 39.98 -34.21
CA GLY A 159 19.96 41.21 -34.97
C GLY A 159 19.07 41.05 -36.20
N HIS A 160 18.37 39.92 -36.36
CA HIS A 160 17.45 39.70 -37.46
C HIS A 160 16.07 40.30 -37.15
N ARG A 161 15.35 40.73 -38.21
CA ARG A 161 13.93 41.09 -38.09
C ARG A 161 13.09 39.83 -37.97
N VAL A 162 12.02 39.94 -37.18
CA VAL A 162 11.09 38.85 -36.92
C VAL A 162 9.67 39.30 -37.24
N GLU A 163 8.92 38.43 -37.90
CA GLU A 163 7.51 38.61 -38.23
C GLU A 163 6.61 37.93 -37.18
N SER A 164 5.34 38.32 -37.08
CA SER A 164 4.40 37.70 -36.16
C SER A 164 4.20 36.21 -36.50
N PRO A 165 4.18 35.32 -35.49
CA PRO A 165 3.94 33.90 -35.70
C PRO A 165 2.54 33.67 -36.28
N SER A 166 2.39 32.63 -37.11
CA SER A 166 1.08 32.21 -37.61
C SER A 166 0.29 31.52 -36.49
N LEU A 167 -0.90 32.04 -36.17
CA LEU A 167 -1.82 31.44 -35.19
C LEU A 167 -2.11 29.97 -35.56
N LYS A 168 -1.97 29.06 -34.59
CA LYS A 168 -2.25 27.63 -34.78
C LYS A 168 -3.64 27.28 -34.26
N ARG A 169 -4.36 26.43 -34.98
CA ARG A 169 -5.58 25.79 -34.46
C ARG A 169 -5.19 24.58 -33.63
N VAL A 170 -5.36 24.68 -32.32
CA VAL A 170 -5.22 23.55 -31.39
C VAL A 170 -6.61 23.15 -30.91
N SER A 171 -6.97 21.89 -31.08
CA SER A 171 -8.23 21.33 -30.56
C SER A 171 -8.11 21.05 -29.06
N LEU A 172 -9.26 21.06 -28.36
CA LEU A 172 -9.36 20.81 -26.93
C LEU A 172 -8.85 19.41 -26.62
N LEU A 173 -7.72 19.32 -25.93
CA LEU A 173 -7.30 18.07 -25.32
C LEU A 173 -8.37 17.66 -24.29
N PRO A 174 -8.80 16.38 -24.23
CA PRO A 174 -9.77 15.93 -23.25
C PRO A 174 -9.08 15.88 -21.88
N PHE A 175 -9.12 17.01 -21.18
CA PHE A 175 -8.51 17.19 -19.87
C PHE A 175 -9.59 17.30 -18.79
N ASP A 176 -10.44 16.28 -18.71
CA ASP A 176 -11.48 16.15 -17.68
C ASP A 176 -10.92 15.92 -16.26
N GLY A 177 -9.58 15.80 -16.14
CA GLY A 177 -8.89 15.62 -14.87
C GLY A 177 -8.92 14.18 -14.34
N LYS A 178 -9.50 13.23 -15.08
CA LYS A 178 -9.48 11.79 -14.76
C LYS A 178 -8.40 11.09 -15.57
N ALA A 179 -7.13 11.41 -15.32
CA ALA A 179 -6.04 10.63 -15.91
C ALA A 179 -6.07 9.20 -15.34
N THR A 180 -6.67 8.28 -16.09
CA THR A 180 -6.64 6.84 -15.79
C THR A 180 -5.38 6.25 -16.38
N SER A 181 -4.39 5.90 -15.54
CA SER A 181 -3.26 5.09 -16.02
C SER A 181 -3.76 3.80 -16.64
N LEU A 182 -3.37 3.55 -17.89
CA LEU A 182 -3.77 2.39 -18.69
C LEU A 182 -2.96 1.14 -18.37
N VAL A 183 -1.87 1.31 -17.64
CA VAL A 183 -1.10 0.23 -17.06
C VAL A 183 -1.32 0.35 -15.56
N PRO A 184 -2.35 -0.29 -14.98
CA PRO A 184 -2.83 0.04 -13.64
C PRO A 184 -1.78 -0.10 -12.54
N TRP A 185 -0.84 -1.04 -12.71
CA TRP A 185 0.29 -1.29 -11.80
C TRP A 185 1.37 -0.20 -11.82
N LEU A 186 1.30 0.77 -12.74
CA LEU A 186 2.20 1.92 -12.77
C LEU A 186 1.70 3.12 -11.96
N ARG A 187 0.49 3.04 -11.39
CA ARG A 187 -0.05 4.12 -10.56
C ARG A 187 0.65 4.23 -9.22
N ARG A 188 0.79 5.46 -8.73
CA ARG A 188 1.05 5.73 -7.33
C ARG A 188 -0.14 5.28 -6.50
N CYS A 189 0.09 4.44 -5.50
CA CYS A 189 -0.82 4.35 -4.36
C CYS A 189 -0.65 5.63 -3.53
N ASN A 190 -1.75 6.18 -2.99
CA ASN A 190 -1.77 7.42 -2.20
C ASN A 190 -1.14 7.20 -0.81
N SER A 191 0.13 6.82 -0.77
CA SER A 191 0.97 6.66 0.41
C SER A 191 2.31 7.37 0.15
N GLU A 192 2.70 8.25 1.06
CA GLU A 192 3.62 9.38 0.88
C GLU A 192 5.06 9.11 0.37
N ASN A 193 5.66 10.18 -0.17
CA ASN A 193 7.10 10.51 -0.17
C ASN A 193 8.08 9.49 -0.79
N THR A 194 7.98 9.32 -2.11
CA THR A 194 9.03 8.69 -2.92
C THR A 194 10.28 9.60 -3.03
N ILE A 195 11.47 9.12 -2.65
CA ILE A 195 12.74 9.81 -2.97
C ILE A 195 13.13 9.47 -4.41
N ILE A 196 12.89 10.40 -5.33
CA ILE A 196 13.35 10.28 -6.72
C ILE A 196 14.81 10.74 -6.80
N HIS A 197 15.71 9.81 -7.11
CA HIS A 197 17.07 10.15 -7.55
C HIS A 197 16.98 10.71 -8.97
N SER A 198 16.96 12.04 -9.10
CA SER A 198 17.28 12.64 -10.39
C SER A 198 18.79 12.55 -10.61
N SER A 199 19.22 12.48 -11.86
CA SER A 199 20.62 12.55 -12.31
C SER A 199 21.36 13.82 -11.88
N PHE A 200 20.70 14.72 -11.13
CA PHE A 200 21.23 16.00 -10.64
C PHE A 200 21.39 16.06 -9.11
N GLY A 201 21.16 14.96 -8.38
CA GLY A 201 21.47 14.88 -6.94
C GLY A 201 20.64 15.80 -6.03
N VAL A 202 19.43 16.18 -6.46
CA VAL A 202 18.54 17.05 -5.67
C VAL A 202 17.74 16.22 -4.67
N THR A 203 18.15 16.22 -3.40
CA THR A 203 17.45 15.55 -2.29
C THR A 203 16.45 16.44 -1.54
N ALA A 204 16.26 17.69 -1.96
CA ALA A 204 15.63 18.72 -1.13
C ALA A 204 14.09 18.73 -1.16
N ASP A 205 13.50 19.22 -0.05
CA ASP A 205 12.08 19.55 0.23
C ASP A 205 11.36 20.26 -0.93
N LEU A 206 10.99 19.50 -1.95
CA LEU A 206 10.02 19.87 -2.96
C LEU A 206 8.84 18.96 -2.70
N ASN A 207 7.61 19.49 -2.74
CA ASN A 207 6.40 18.71 -2.47
C ASN A 207 6.26 17.64 -3.59
N LYS A 208 6.80 16.42 -3.35
CA LYS A 208 7.14 15.43 -4.39
C LYS A 208 5.91 14.79 -5.03
N ASP A 209 4.76 14.93 -4.37
CA ASP A 209 3.51 14.29 -4.76
C ASP A 209 2.80 14.99 -5.93
N ARG A 210 3.39 16.06 -6.51
CA ARG A 210 2.79 16.83 -7.61
C ARG A 210 3.70 17.07 -8.83
N LEU A 211 4.92 16.52 -8.85
CA LEU A 211 5.85 16.73 -9.95
C LEU A 211 5.70 15.64 -11.03
N ALA A 212 5.58 16.08 -12.28
CA ALA A 212 5.88 15.25 -13.45
C ALA A 212 7.40 15.17 -13.63
N LEU A 213 7.88 13.97 -13.90
CA LEU A 213 9.30 13.64 -13.91
C LEU A 213 9.76 13.34 -15.34
N ARG A 214 11.03 13.62 -15.63
CA ARG A 214 11.63 13.49 -16.97
C ARG A 214 12.85 12.59 -16.91
N TRP A 215 12.94 11.62 -17.81
CA TRP A 215 14.07 10.70 -17.95
C TRP A 215 14.59 10.75 -19.38
N LYS A 216 15.92 10.69 -19.54
CA LYS A 216 16.58 10.67 -20.85
C LYS A 216 17.45 9.44 -20.98
N THR A 217 17.41 8.79 -22.15
CA THR A 217 18.34 7.73 -22.55
C THR A 217 18.75 7.93 -23.99
N GLY A 218 19.94 7.45 -24.37
CA GLY A 218 20.47 7.54 -25.73
C GLY A 218 20.92 6.18 -26.25
N PHE A 219 20.83 5.99 -27.57
CA PHE A 219 21.34 4.79 -28.24
C PHE A 219 21.71 5.09 -29.70
N LYS A 220 22.56 4.22 -30.26
CA LYS A 220 22.97 4.33 -31.66
C LYS A 220 21.92 3.76 -32.59
N ILE A 221 21.70 4.43 -33.72
CA ILE A 221 20.69 4.06 -34.73
C ILE A 221 20.96 2.66 -35.30
N ASN A 222 22.22 2.26 -35.44
CA ASN A 222 22.60 0.95 -35.97
C ASN A 222 22.28 -0.23 -35.02
N GLU A 223 21.97 0.04 -33.76
CA GLU A 223 21.55 -0.98 -32.77
C GLU A 223 20.06 -1.29 -32.88
N LEU A 224 19.30 -0.48 -33.63
CA LEU A 224 17.87 -0.66 -33.82
C LEU A 224 17.59 -1.81 -34.79
N LYS A 225 16.68 -2.71 -34.38
CA LYS A 225 16.03 -3.62 -35.32
C LYS A 225 14.83 -2.98 -36.01
N THR A 226 14.31 -1.87 -35.47
CA THR A 226 13.23 -1.09 -36.10
C THR A 226 13.71 -0.39 -37.36
N SER A 227 12.93 -0.53 -38.43
CA SER A 227 13.13 0.04 -39.75
C SER A 227 12.87 1.55 -39.72
N LEU A 228 13.91 2.34 -39.98
CA LEU A 228 13.81 3.79 -40.11
C LEU A 228 13.94 4.24 -41.58
N PRO A 229 13.39 5.41 -41.97
CA PRO A 229 13.49 5.96 -43.32
C PRO A 229 14.97 6.17 -43.73
N ARG A 230 15.27 5.97 -45.02
CA ARG A 230 16.65 6.09 -45.54
C ARG A 230 17.21 7.51 -45.42
N ASP A 231 16.36 8.51 -45.57
CA ASP A 231 16.69 9.94 -45.47
C ASP A 231 16.71 10.44 -44.02
N ARG A 232 16.31 9.60 -43.04
CA ARG A 232 16.34 9.83 -41.58
C ARG A 232 15.88 11.22 -41.17
N GLN A 233 14.87 11.76 -41.87
CA GLN A 233 14.32 13.06 -41.51
C GLN A 233 13.81 13.02 -40.04
N PRO A 234 14.22 13.96 -39.18
CA PRO A 234 13.95 13.88 -37.74
C PRO A 234 12.47 13.71 -37.40
N HIS A 235 11.57 14.37 -38.14
CA HIS A 235 10.13 14.28 -37.92
C HIS A 235 9.56 12.89 -38.26
N TYR A 236 10.07 12.21 -39.30
CA TYR A 236 9.66 10.83 -39.61
C TYR A 236 10.20 9.83 -38.60
N VAL A 237 11.47 9.96 -38.21
CA VAL A 237 12.09 9.10 -37.18
C VAL A 237 11.33 9.22 -35.86
N SER A 238 11.01 10.45 -35.45
CA SER A 238 10.25 10.76 -34.25
C SER A 238 8.84 10.14 -34.26
N ALA A 239 8.13 10.26 -35.38
CA ALA A 239 6.80 9.70 -35.55
C ALA A 239 6.79 8.17 -35.51
N ILE A 240 7.76 7.53 -36.15
CA ILE A 240 7.87 6.06 -36.16
C ILE A 240 8.22 5.53 -34.76
N ILE A 241 9.20 6.12 -34.08
CA ILE A 241 9.56 5.73 -32.70
C ILE A 241 8.36 5.89 -31.76
N SER A 242 7.59 6.97 -31.91
CA SER A 242 6.42 7.22 -31.06
C SER A 242 5.28 6.26 -31.32
N ALA A 243 5.08 5.85 -32.58
CA ALA A 243 4.13 4.80 -32.90
C ALA A 243 4.56 3.44 -32.32
N ARG A 244 5.86 3.15 -32.31
CA ARG A 244 6.40 1.96 -31.63
C ARG A 244 6.29 2.06 -30.11
N PHE A 245 6.43 3.25 -29.53
CA PHE A 245 6.19 3.46 -28.10
C PHE A 245 4.71 3.27 -27.73
N ALA A 246 3.80 3.80 -28.53
CA ALA A 246 2.37 3.56 -28.37
C ALA A 246 2.06 2.05 -28.40
N GLN A 247 2.58 1.33 -29.40
CA GLN A 247 2.46 -0.13 -29.45
C GLN A 247 3.06 -0.82 -28.21
N PHE A 248 4.24 -0.41 -27.76
CA PHE A 248 4.90 -0.97 -26.58
C PHE A 248 4.04 -0.82 -25.32
N ILE A 249 3.51 0.38 -25.05
CA ILE A 249 2.64 0.61 -23.89
C ILE A 249 1.32 -0.15 -24.06
N GLY A 250 0.79 -0.26 -25.28
CA GLY A 250 -0.40 -1.05 -25.58
C GLY A 250 -0.26 -2.52 -25.25
N LEU A 251 0.85 -3.12 -25.66
CA LEU A 251 1.19 -4.48 -25.29
C LEU A 251 1.28 -4.64 -23.77
N LEU A 252 1.94 -3.72 -23.04
CA LEU A 252 2.04 -3.76 -21.57
C LEU A 252 0.70 -3.58 -20.84
N SER A 253 -0.23 -2.84 -21.44
CA SER A 253 -1.57 -2.59 -20.89
C SER A 253 -2.62 -3.63 -21.30
N GLY A 254 -2.28 -4.59 -22.17
CA GLY A 254 -3.22 -5.57 -22.72
C GLY A 254 -4.27 -4.96 -23.67
N GLN A 255 -4.04 -3.75 -24.20
CA GLN A 255 -4.98 -3.07 -25.10
C GLN A 255 -4.78 -3.52 -26.55
N GLU A 256 -5.87 -3.72 -27.28
CA GLU A 256 -5.81 -4.09 -28.70
C GLU A 256 -5.46 -2.90 -29.60
N LYS A 257 -5.88 -1.69 -29.23
CA LYS A 257 -5.68 -0.46 -30.01
C LYS A 257 -5.33 0.74 -29.15
N ILE A 258 -4.53 1.64 -29.69
CA ILE A 258 -4.12 2.89 -29.05
C ILE A 258 -4.22 4.07 -30.01
N ALA A 259 -4.82 5.16 -29.55
CA ALA A 259 -4.81 6.44 -30.26
C ALA A 259 -3.50 7.20 -29.98
N LEU A 260 -2.66 7.36 -31.00
CA LEU A 260 -1.50 8.23 -31.01
C LEU A 260 -1.88 9.62 -31.54
N CYS A 261 -1.49 10.67 -30.82
CA CYS A 261 -1.64 12.06 -31.27
C CYS A 261 -0.28 12.63 -31.71
N LEU A 262 -0.11 12.85 -33.01
CA LEU A 262 1.08 13.45 -33.61
C LEU A 262 0.91 14.96 -33.75
N LEU A 263 1.78 15.76 -33.13
CA LEU A 263 1.84 17.20 -33.38
C LEU A 263 2.67 17.47 -34.64
N GLN A 264 2.13 18.27 -35.55
CA GLN A 264 2.78 18.81 -36.74
C GLN A 264 2.73 20.33 -36.69
N SER A 265 3.52 21.00 -37.53
CA SER A 265 3.54 22.47 -37.60
C SER A 265 2.19 23.10 -37.92
N ASP A 266 1.29 22.35 -38.56
CA ASP A 266 -0.04 22.78 -39.01
C ASP A 266 -1.20 22.25 -38.15
N GLY A 267 -0.92 21.44 -37.11
CA GLY A 267 -1.95 20.90 -36.21
C GLY A 267 -1.65 19.48 -35.74
N PHE A 268 -2.64 18.83 -35.13
CA PHE A 268 -2.52 17.44 -34.68
C PHE A 268 -3.02 16.46 -35.73
N ARG A 269 -2.44 15.26 -35.76
CA ARG A 269 -2.95 14.09 -36.50
C ARG A 269 -3.22 12.97 -35.49
N ARG A 270 -4.44 12.42 -35.48
CA ARG A 270 -4.76 11.22 -34.69
C ARG A 270 -4.51 9.98 -35.55
N ILE A 271 -3.76 9.02 -35.01
CA ILE A 271 -3.48 7.73 -35.64
C ILE A 271 -3.88 6.64 -34.66
N ILE A 272 -4.65 5.64 -35.11
CA ILE A 272 -4.92 4.45 -34.30
C ILE A 272 -3.84 3.41 -34.64
N ILE A 273 -3.14 2.94 -33.62
CA ILE A 273 -2.14 1.88 -33.69
C ILE A 273 -2.77 0.62 -33.09
N GLU A 274 -2.91 -0.44 -33.88
CA GLU A 274 -3.31 -1.75 -33.36
C GLU A 274 -2.06 -2.47 -32.84
N CYS A 275 -2.09 -2.97 -31.62
CA CYS A 275 -0.90 -3.43 -30.92
C CYS A 275 -0.27 -4.70 -31.55
N GLY A 276 -1.08 -5.50 -32.25
CA GLY A 276 -0.65 -6.66 -33.03
C GLY A 276 -0.21 -6.36 -34.46
N MET A 277 -0.19 -5.09 -34.91
CA MET A 277 0.25 -4.75 -36.26
C MET A 277 1.76 -5.01 -36.45
N ALA A 278 2.09 -5.61 -37.58
CA ALA A 278 3.49 -5.76 -37.98
C ALA A 278 4.14 -4.38 -38.17
N GLU A 279 5.44 -4.30 -37.87
CA GLU A 279 6.20 -3.05 -37.93
C GLU A 279 6.05 -2.29 -39.26
N THR A 280 6.05 -3.01 -40.39
CA THR A 280 5.89 -2.44 -41.73
C THR A 280 4.52 -1.78 -41.94
N GLN A 281 3.46 -2.28 -41.29
CA GLN A 281 2.12 -1.71 -41.34
C GLN A 281 2.01 -0.46 -40.47
N ILE A 282 2.66 -0.45 -39.30
CA ILE A 282 2.73 0.74 -38.42
C ILE A 282 3.43 1.88 -39.15
N ILE A 283 4.61 1.60 -39.72
CA ILE A 283 5.37 2.61 -40.47
C ILE A 283 4.54 3.15 -41.63
N LYS A 284 3.87 2.28 -42.39
CA LYS A 284 3.01 2.71 -43.49
C LYS A 284 1.87 3.62 -43.01
N SER A 285 1.15 3.24 -41.96
CA SER A 285 0.03 4.03 -41.39
C SER A 285 0.49 5.41 -40.93
N VAL A 286 1.65 5.48 -40.28
CA VAL A 286 2.28 6.75 -39.86
C VAL A 286 2.64 7.61 -41.07
N MET A 287 3.29 7.04 -42.08
CA MET A 287 3.70 7.78 -43.28
C MET A 287 2.51 8.26 -44.10
N ASP A 288 1.49 7.43 -44.30
CA ASP A 288 0.26 7.79 -45.02
C ASP A 288 -0.45 8.96 -44.32
N ARG A 289 -0.51 8.96 -42.98
CA ARG A 289 -1.12 10.03 -42.19
C ARG A 289 -0.30 11.33 -42.15
N LEU A 290 1.03 11.25 -42.20
CA LEU A 290 1.89 12.42 -42.31
C LEU A 290 1.84 13.06 -43.70
N GLN A 291 1.53 12.28 -44.74
CA GLN A 291 1.44 12.74 -46.14
C GLN A 291 0.02 13.17 -46.55
N ALA A 292 -1.01 12.80 -45.78
CA ALA A 292 -2.39 13.22 -46.01
C ALA A 292 -2.57 14.74 -45.82
N GLN A 293 -3.32 15.37 -46.73
CA GLN A 293 -3.76 16.77 -46.55
C GLN A 293 -4.66 16.87 -45.32
N SER A 294 -4.62 18.00 -44.61
CA SER A 294 -5.44 18.23 -43.42
C SER A 294 -6.94 18.18 -43.80
N ASP A 295 -7.63 17.08 -43.48
CA ASP A 295 -9.08 17.03 -43.58
C ASP A 295 -9.66 18.05 -42.58
N GLU A 296 -10.47 19.00 -43.09
CA GLU A 296 -11.11 20.03 -42.26
C GLU A 296 -12.11 19.43 -41.24
N ASP A 297 -12.59 18.21 -41.46
CA ASP A 297 -13.73 17.66 -40.70
C ASP A 297 -13.38 16.87 -39.44
N ASP A 298 -12.12 16.49 -39.19
CA ASP A 298 -11.89 15.46 -38.16
C ASP A 298 -11.79 16.02 -36.71
N PHE A 299 -11.53 17.32 -36.49
CA PHE A 299 -11.36 17.88 -35.13
C PHE A 299 -11.75 19.36 -34.92
N LEU A 300 -12.38 20.03 -35.90
CA LEU A 300 -12.70 21.47 -35.83
C LEU A 300 -13.98 21.84 -35.05
N SER A 301 -14.76 20.87 -34.56
CA SER A 301 -16.06 21.16 -33.93
C SER A 301 -15.99 21.58 -32.45
N GLY A 302 -14.83 21.45 -31.79
CA GLY A 302 -14.70 21.72 -30.35
C GLY A 302 -15.51 20.77 -29.46
N ALA A 303 -16.03 19.68 -30.00
CA ALA A 303 -16.63 18.61 -29.22
C ALA A 303 -15.51 17.74 -28.60
N PRO A 304 -15.60 17.38 -27.31
CA PRO A 304 -14.67 16.43 -26.71
C PRO A 304 -14.74 15.10 -27.47
N VAL A 305 -13.58 14.49 -27.70
CA VAL A 305 -13.45 13.17 -28.32
C VAL A 305 -13.85 12.12 -27.28
N THR A 306 -15.14 12.03 -26.97
CA THR A 306 -15.71 11.04 -26.06
C THR A 306 -16.78 10.26 -26.83
N GLY A 307 -16.33 9.36 -27.70
CA GLY A 307 -17.14 8.26 -28.20
C GLY A 307 -17.11 7.13 -27.17
N ASN A 308 -18.28 6.68 -26.73
CA ASN A 308 -18.44 5.53 -25.85
C ASN A 308 -17.80 4.27 -26.47
N ASP A 309 -17.10 3.48 -25.64
CA ASP A 309 -16.54 2.13 -25.90
C ASP A 309 -15.09 1.98 -26.41
N GLU A 310 -14.29 3.05 -26.51
CA GLU A 310 -12.84 2.90 -26.79
C GLU A 310 -11.99 3.15 -25.52
N SER A 311 -10.97 2.34 -25.29
CA SER A 311 -9.91 2.58 -24.29
C SER A 311 -8.78 3.41 -24.93
N TRP A 312 -8.33 4.49 -24.28
CA TRP A 312 -7.42 5.47 -24.91
C TRP A 312 -6.13 5.64 -24.13
N ILE A 313 -4.97 5.37 -24.73
CA ILE A 313 -3.67 5.85 -24.21
C ILE A 313 -3.35 7.18 -24.84
N TYR A 314 -3.22 8.21 -24.01
CA TYR A 314 -2.68 9.47 -24.46
C TYR A 314 -1.15 9.37 -24.54
N VAL A 315 -0.63 9.11 -25.74
CA VAL A 315 0.79 9.29 -26.06
C VAL A 315 0.91 10.53 -26.93
N ARG A 316 1.47 11.62 -26.38
CA ARG A 316 1.82 12.81 -27.15
C ARG A 316 3.24 12.67 -27.67
N LEU A 317 3.38 12.78 -28.99
CA LEU A 317 4.68 12.97 -29.61
C LEU A 317 5.11 14.44 -29.43
N LEU A 318 6.28 14.66 -28.85
CA LEU A 318 6.98 15.94 -28.98
C LEU A 318 8.28 15.75 -29.77
N SER A 319 8.23 16.02 -31.07
CA SER A 319 9.45 16.27 -31.81
C SER A 319 9.96 17.67 -31.44
N ARG A 320 11.25 17.80 -31.12
CA ARG A 320 11.87 19.13 -31.13
C ARG A 320 11.93 19.64 -32.57
N PRO A 321 11.45 20.85 -32.88
CA PRO A 321 11.63 21.44 -34.19
C PRO A 321 13.11 21.81 -34.40
N ASN A 322 13.67 21.23 -35.47
CA ASN A 322 14.80 21.62 -36.33
C ASN A 322 16.02 22.39 -35.75
N GLY A 323 17.20 21.97 -36.22
CA GLY A 323 18.55 22.44 -35.89
C GLY A 323 18.90 23.92 -36.17
N LEU A 324 17.94 24.85 -36.15
CA LEU A 324 18.19 26.29 -36.13
C LEU A 324 18.71 26.76 -34.75
N VAL A 325 18.31 26.09 -33.66
CA VAL A 325 18.75 26.41 -32.29
C VAL A 325 20.27 26.21 -32.12
N GLU A 326 20.85 25.24 -32.82
CA GLU A 326 22.28 24.90 -32.74
C GLU A 326 23.18 25.83 -33.57
N GLN A 327 22.65 26.44 -34.64
CA GLN A 327 23.46 27.21 -35.59
C GLN A 327 24.01 28.53 -35.03
N GLN A 328 23.44 29.08 -33.95
CA GLN A 328 23.86 30.38 -33.43
C GLN A 328 24.73 30.34 -32.16
N ARG A 329 25.06 29.15 -31.63
CA ARG A 329 25.92 28.97 -30.43
C ARG A 329 25.53 29.88 -29.26
N LEU A 330 24.24 30.08 -29.01
CA LEU A 330 23.73 30.88 -27.88
C LEU A 330 23.28 30.02 -26.69
N LEU A 331 22.65 28.88 -26.97
CA LEU A 331 22.19 27.90 -25.98
C LEU A 331 23.12 26.70 -26.03
N SER A 332 23.76 26.36 -24.90
CA SER A 332 24.77 25.31 -24.85
C SER A 332 24.17 23.93 -24.56
N GLN A 333 23.16 23.86 -23.68
CA GLN A 333 22.52 22.59 -23.32
C GLN A 333 21.14 22.84 -22.67
N PRO A 334 20.09 22.10 -23.07
CA PRO A 334 18.82 22.08 -22.35
C PRO A 334 18.97 21.42 -20.97
N ILE A 335 18.19 21.87 -19.99
CA ILE A 335 18.15 21.31 -18.64
C ILE A 335 16.87 20.50 -18.47
N LEU A 336 17.01 19.22 -18.14
CA LEU A 336 15.89 18.33 -17.86
C LEU A 336 15.46 18.52 -16.40
N LEU A 337 14.49 19.40 -16.19
CA LEU A 337 13.92 19.69 -14.87
C LEU A 337 12.67 18.85 -14.61
N PRO A 338 12.41 18.44 -13.35
CA PRO A 338 11.06 18.07 -12.94
C PRO A 338 10.13 19.29 -13.11
N THR A 339 8.82 19.06 -13.23
CA THR A 339 7.86 20.13 -13.57
C THR A 339 6.55 19.93 -12.81
N TYR A 340 5.94 21.03 -12.33
CA TYR A 340 4.58 20.99 -11.75
C TYR A 340 3.47 21.00 -12.80
N GLU A 341 3.84 21.14 -14.06
CA GLU A 341 2.92 21.12 -15.19
C GLU A 341 2.09 19.84 -15.20
N MET A 342 0.77 19.97 -15.26
CA MET A 342 -0.10 18.80 -15.34
C MET A 342 0.14 18.05 -16.65
N ARG A 343 0.49 16.77 -16.55
CA ARG A 343 0.75 15.90 -17.70
C ARG A 343 -0.16 14.66 -17.68
N PRO A 344 -0.59 14.17 -18.85
CA PRO A 344 -1.18 12.84 -18.99
C PRO A 344 -0.12 11.77 -18.71
N ASP A 345 -0.52 10.49 -18.69
CA ASP A 345 0.33 9.37 -18.25
C ASP A 345 1.74 9.39 -18.82
N PHE A 346 1.88 9.48 -20.16
CA PHE A 346 3.18 9.47 -20.80
C PHE A 346 3.29 10.50 -21.93
N GLU A 347 4.45 11.14 -22.01
CA GLU A 347 4.85 11.98 -23.13
C GLU A 347 6.27 11.63 -23.55
N LEU A 348 6.45 11.29 -24.83
CA LEU A 348 7.76 10.91 -25.37
C LEU A 348 8.23 11.97 -26.37
N ALA A 349 9.46 12.44 -26.16
CA ALA A 349 10.18 13.28 -27.08
C ALA A 349 11.42 12.57 -27.62
N THR A 350 11.79 12.89 -28.86
CA THR A 350 12.96 12.33 -29.52
C THR A 350 13.90 13.44 -29.99
N GLU A 351 15.19 13.30 -29.69
CA GLU A 351 16.25 14.22 -30.07
C GLU A 351 17.28 13.46 -30.92
N CYS A 352 17.56 13.93 -32.14
CA CYS A 352 18.63 13.38 -32.98
C CYS A 352 19.84 14.31 -32.83
N GLU A 353 20.84 13.88 -32.07
CA GLU A 353 22.05 14.68 -31.80
C GLU A 353 23.04 14.66 -32.98
N ASP A 354 23.09 13.54 -33.72
CA ASP A 354 23.90 13.33 -34.93
C ASP A 354 23.21 12.33 -35.89
N ALA A 355 23.76 12.12 -37.10
CA ALA A 355 23.20 11.17 -38.07
C ALA A 355 23.17 9.70 -37.59
N GLU A 356 23.81 9.38 -36.46
CA GLU A 356 23.98 8.04 -35.92
C GLU A 356 23.44 7.83 -34.49
N GLU A 357 23.01 8.88 -33.77
CA GLU A 357 22.54 8.76 -32.37
C GLU A 357 21.17 9.39 -32.14
N ILE A 358 20.33 8.70 -31.37
CA ILE A 358 19.00 9.14 -30.97
C ILE A 358 18.92 9.13 -29.44
N SER A 359 18.42 10.24 -28.91
CA SER A 359 18.09 10.45 -27.51
C SER A 359 16.56 10.45 -27.34
N LEU A 360 16.05 9.70 -26.37
CA LEU A 360 14.64 9.68 -25.99
C LEU A 360 14.47 10.37 -24.63
N ILE A 361 13.46 11.23 -24.53
CA ILE A 361 13.07 11.89 -23.28
C ILE A 361 11.64 11.49 -22.96
N LEU A 362 11.44 10.72 -21.90
CA LEU A 362 10.12 10.34 -21.39
C LEU A 362 9.75 11.29 -20.25
N THR A 363 8.57 11.90 -20.33
CA THR A 363 7.93 12.60 -19.22
C THR A 363 6.75 11.77 -18.72
N THR A 364 6.67 11.47 -17.43
CA THR A 364 5.50 10.79 -16.86
C THR A 364 4.59 11.77 -16.13
N GLY A 365 3.29 11.53 -16.20
CA GLY A 365 2.28 12.21 -15.40
C GLY A 365 2.48 12.03 -13.89
N GLN A 366 1.87 12.91 -13.10
CA GLN A 366 1.97 12.92 -11.64
C GLN A 366 1.44 11.63 -10.97
N ALA A 367 0.50 10.95 -11.62
CA ALA A 367 -0.10 9.71 -11.12
C ALA A 367 0.83 8.49 -11.24
N ILE A 368 1.97 8.61 -11.91
CA ILE A 368 2.90 7.50 -12.16
C ILE A 368 4.04 7.51 -11.15
N SER A 369 4.42 6.33 -10.66
CA SER A 369 5.51 6.16 -9.69
C SER A 369 6.85 6.70 -10.22
N GLY A 370 7.64 7.29 -9.33
CA GLY A 370 8.90 7.98 -9.68
C GLY A 370 10.05 7.06 -10.14
N HIS A 371 9.90 5.74 -10.00
CA HIS A 371 10.91 4.76 -10.46
C HIS A 371 10.52 4.12 -11.82
N THR A 372 9.28 4.34 -12.26
CA THR A 372 8.73 3.74 -13.48
C THR A 372 9.35 4.27 -14.76
N GLY A 373 9.63 5.57 -14.84
CA GLY A 373 10.03 6.20 -16.10
C GLY A 373 11.36 5.69 -16.64
N GLU A 374 12.36 5.50 -15.78
CA GLU A 374 13.65 4.93 -16.16
C GLU A 374 13.51 3.46 -16.59
N PHE A 375 12.74 2.68 -15.83
CA PHE A 375 12.44 1.28 -16.16
C PHE A 375 11.76 1.15 -17.53
N LEU A 376 10.70 1.93 -17.79
CA LEU A 376 9.98 1.92 -19.05
C LEU A 376 10.86 2.33 -20.21
N LEU A 377 11.67 3.37 -20.03
CA LEU A 377 12.53 3.88 -21.07
C LEU A 377 13.61 2.84 -21.45
N ASN A 378 14.22 2.18 -20.45
CA ASN A 378 15.19 1.11 -20.68
C ASN A 378 14.56 -0.11 -21.37
N ARG A 379 13.36 -0.51 -20.96
CA ARG A 379 12.62 -1.61 -21.58
C ARG A 379 12.17 -1.29 -23.00
N PHE A 380 11.71 -0.06 -23.25
CA PHE A 380 11.35 0.40 -24.58
C PHE A 380 12.56 0.41 -25.53
N VAL A 381 13.73 0.86 -25.05
CA VAL A 381 14.97 0.77 -25.84
C VAL A 381 15.31 -0.69 -26.13
N SER A 382 15.17 -1.59 -25.16
CA SER A 382 15.35 -3.03 -25.40
C SER A 382 14.35 -3.57 -26.44
N PHE A 383 13.10 -3.11 -26.42
CA PHE A 383 12.08 -3.47 -27.41
C PHE A 383 12.47 -3.00 -28.82
N LEU A 384 12.99 -1.78 -28.97
CA LEU A 384 13.49 -1.26 -30.24
C LEU A 384 14.72 -2.02 -30.78
N LYS A 385 15.58 -2.56 -29.89
CA LYS A 385 16.80 -3.31 -30.26
C LYS A 385 16.55 -4.80 -30.50
N SER A 386 15.62 -5.41 -29.78
CA SER A 386 15.44 -6.87 -29.76
C SER A 386 14.17 -7.34 -30.47
N GLY A 387 13.17 -6.48 -30.66
CA GLY A 387 11.85 -6.83 -31.20
C GLY A 387 10.86 -7.24 -30.11
N GLU A 388 9.76 -7.90 -30.51
CA GLU A 388 8.66 -8.33 -29.62
C GLU A 388 9.11 -9.36 -28.55
N ASP A 389 10.21 -10.07 -28.77
CA ASP A 389 10.81 -11.02 -27.82
C ASP A 389 11.20 -10.38 -26.46
N ALA A 390 11.36 -9.05 -26.42
CA ALA A 390 11.66 -8.31 -25.19
C ALA A 390 10.42 -8.08 -24.30
N ILE A 391 9.22 -8.29 -24.84
CA ILE A 391 7.94 -8.07 -24.17
C ILE A 391 7.35 -9.39 -23.65
N THR A 392 7.77 -10.54 -24.18
CA THR A 392 7.17 -11.86 -23.88
C THR A 392 7.21 -12.24 -22.40
N GLY A 393 8.20 -11.77 -21.63
CA GLY A 393 8.27 -11.94 -20.17
C GLY A 393 7.50 -10.89 -19.35
N LEU A 394 7.01 -9.81 -19.97
CA LEU A 394 6.18 -8.77 -19.34
C LEU A 394 4.68 -8.98 -19.64
N VAL A 395 4.33 -9.54 -20.80
CA VAL A 395 2.94 -9.74 -21.25
C VAL A 395 2.39 -11.14 -20.94
N ALA A 396 3.24 -12.16 -20.81
CA ALA A 396 2.82 -13.46 -20.27
C ALA A 396 2.31 -13.34 -18.82
N ASN A 397 2.75 -12.30 -18.11
CA ASN A 397 2.31 -11.94 -16.77
C ASN A 397 1.08 -11.00 -16.76
N SER A 398 0.48 -10.67 -17.92
CA SER A 398 -0.63 -9.71 -18.02
C SER A 398 -1.87 -10.17 -18.81
N VAL A 399 -1.85 -11.33 -19.48
CA VAL A 399 -3.07 -11.93 -20.08
C VAL A 399 -3.02 -13.45 -20.01
N SER A 400 -3.91 -14.07 -19.23
CA SER A 400 -4.87 -15.07 -19.74
C SER A 400 -5.89 -15.53 -18.68
N GLY A 401 -7.11 -15.02 -18.78
CA GLY A 401 -8.31 -15.83 -18.68
C GLY A 401 -8.87 -16.03 -20.08
N THR A 402 -9.27 -17.27 -20.40
CA THR A 402 -9.88 -17.80 -21.64
C THR A 402 -8.91 -18.42 -22.67
N ALA A 403 -9.08 -19.72 -22.84
CA ALA A 403 -8.38 -20.59 -23.78
C ALA A 403 -9.24 -20.89 -25.02
N VAL A 404 -8.63 -21.02 -26.21
CA VAL A 404 -9.08 -21.92 -27.29
C VAL A 404 -7.85 -22.44 -28.07
N HIS A 405 -7.82 -23.76 -28.26
CA HIS A 405 -6.81 -24.57 -29.00
C HIS A 405 -6.58 -24.17 -30.48
N SER A 406 -5.33 -24.30 -30.95
CA SER A 406 -4.98 -25.20 -32.08
C SER A 406 -3.46 -25.33 -32.29
N ALA A 407 -3.04 -26.53 -32.68
CA ALA A 407 -1.69 -27.08 -32.61
C ALA A 407 -0.74 -26.64 -33.74
N HIS A 408 0.57 -26.60 -33.47
CA HIS A 408 1.62 -27.14 -34.36
C HIS A 408 2.95 -27.44 -33.64
N ASN A 409 3.46 -28.65 -33.88
CA ASN A 409 4.68 -29.28 -33.32
C ASN A 409 6.00 -28.61 -33.76
N ILE A 410 6.92 -28.37 -32.81
CA ILE A 410 8.40 -28.43 -32.98
C ILE A 410 9.02 -28.92 -31.64
N PRO A 411 10.05 -29.82 -31.65
CA PRO A 411 10.29 -30.76 -30.54
C PRO A 411 11.21 -30.26 -29.41
N ASP A 412 10.83 -30.68 -28.21
CA ASP A 412 11.58 -30.98 -26.98
C ASP A 412 12.93 -30.30 -26.74
N LYS A 413 12.89 -29.33 -25.83
CA LYS A 413 13.95 -29.12 -24.84
C LYS A 413 13.26 -28.94 -23.49
N GLU A 414 13.42 -29.94 -22.60
CA GLU A 414 12.82 -30.03 -21.27
C GLU A 414 12.98 -28.71 -20.48
N ILE A 415 11.87 -27.97 -20.34
CA ILE A 415 11.69 -26.89 -19.35
C ILE A 415 10.70 -27.45 -18.33
N SER A 416 11.07 -27.37 -17.06
CA SER A 416 10.38 -27.96 -15.90
C SER A 416 8.95 -27.44 -15.75
N THR A 417 7.97 -28.18 -16.30
CA THR A 417 6.53 -27.90 -16.26
C THR A 417 5.92 -27.90 -14.86
N GLY A 418 6.64 -28.37 -13.84
CA GLY A 418 6.13 -28.46 -12.47
C GLY A 418 6.16 -27.16 -11.68
N THR A 419 7.04 -26.20 -12.01
CA THR A 419 7.23 -25.01 -11.15
C THR A 419 6.17 -23.94 -11.41
N ASP A 420 5.75 -23.76 -12.67
CA ASP A 420 4.74 -22.76 -13.06
C ASP A 420 3.33 -23.14 -12.56
N GLU A 421 2.99 -24.44 -12.55
CA GLU A 421 1.73 -24.94 -12.00
C GLU A 421 1.66 -24.74 -10.48
N ILE A 422 2.75 -25.02 -9.77
CA ILE A 422 2.86 -24.77 -8.33
C ILE A 422 2.73 -23.28 -8.02
N ALA A 423 3.38 -22.41 -8.79
CA ALA A 423 3.32 -20.97 -8.60
C ALA A 423 1.89 -20.41 -8.77
N ALA A 424 1.14 -20.92 -9.74
CA ALA A 424 -0.27 -20.55 -9.94
C ALA A 424 -1.17 -20.99 -8.77
N ILE A 425 -0.92 -22.18 -8.21
CA ILE A 425 -1.64 -22.65 -7.00
C ILE A 425 -1.35 -21.72 -5.82
N ILE A 426 -0.07 -21.44 -5.55
CA ILE A 426 0.34 -20.54 -4.46
C ILE A 426 -0.26 -19.14 -4.63
N LEU A 427 -0.27 -18.61 -5.86
CA LEU A 427 -0.88 -17.31 -6.14
C LEU A 427 -2.40 -17.30 -5.89
N SER A 428 -3.10 -18.37 -6.25
CA SER A 428 -4.53 -18.49 -5.95
C SER A 428 -4.78 -18.43 -4.46
N GLU A 429 -3.96 -19.11 -3.66
CA GLU A 429 -4.07 -19.08 -2.21
C GLU A 429 -3.73 -17.70 -1.64
N PHE A 430 -2.75 -17.00 -2.19
CA PHE A 430 -2.40 -15.63 -1.81
C PHE A 430 -3.57 -14.67 -2.06
N ARG A 431 -4.14 -14.69 -3.27
CA ARG A 431 -5.26 -13.82 -3.66
C ARG A 431 -6.49 -14.04 -2.78
N GLU A 432 -6.80 -15.30 -2.47
CA GLU A 432 -7.92 -15.65 -1.60
C GLU A 432 -7.67 -15.19 -0.16
N ALA A 433 -6.47 -15.46 0.39
CA ALA A 433 -6.14 -15.11 1.77
C ALA A 433 -6.03 -13.59 2.00
N LEU A 434 -5.55 -12.84 1.01
CA LEU A 434 -5.35 -11.39 1.10
C LEU A 434 -6.57 -10.59 0.63
N ALA A 435 -7.57 -11.25 0.03
CA ALA A 435 -8.67 -10.61 -0.69
C ALA A 435 -8.20 -9.60 -1.77
N VAL A 436 -7.01 -9.84 -2.35
CA VAL A 436 -6.42 -9.04 -3.43
C VAL A 436 -6.49 -9.85 -4.71
N THR A 437 -7.52 -9.64 -5.54
CA THR A 437 -7.73 -10.39 -6.78
C THR A 437 -6.65 -10.16 -7.83
N ASP A 438 -5.98 -9.01 -7.75
CA ASP A 438 -5.08 -8.52 -8.78
C ASP A 438 -3.61 -8.84 -8.49
N MET A 439 -3.32 -9.56 -7.39
CA MET A 439 -1.96 -9.94 -7.01
C MET A 439 -1.32 -10.80 -8.11
N THR A 440 -0.06 -10.58 -8.46
CA THR A 440 0.68 -11.30 -9.50
C THR A 440 1.64 -12.36 -8.92
N LEU A 441 2.20 -13.23 -9.76
CA LEU A 441 3.12 -14.29 -9.33
C LEU A 441 4.37 -13.77 -8.62
N ASP A 442 4.79 -12.54 -8.95
CA ASP A 442 6.01 -11.92 -8.44
C ASP A 442 5.73 -10.85 -7.37
N ASP A 443 4.46 -10.58 -7.05
CA ASP A 443 4.09 -9.67 -5.99
C ASP A 443 4.50 -10.24 -4.63
N ASP A 444 5.07 -9.38 -3.79
CA ASP A 444 5.47 -9.74 -2.44
C ASP A 444 4.23 -9.87 -1.53
N PHE A 445 4.10 -11.04 -0.92
CA PHE A 445 3.02 -11.38 0.00
C PHE A 445 2.80 -10.36 1.11
N PHE A 446 3.88 -9.83 1.72
CA PHE A 446 3.78 -8.87 2.82
C PHE A 446 3.49 -7.44 2.33
N ASP A 447 3.90 -7.10 1.11
CA ASP A 447 3.49 -5.84 0.45
C ASP A 447 1.97 -5.80 0.22
N CYS A 448 1.38 -6.93 -0.16
CA CYS A 448 -0.07 -7.05 -0.38
C CYS A 448 -0.90 -7.22 0.90
N GLY A 449 -0.33 -6.97 2.08
CA GLY A 449 -1.03 -7.05 3.36
C GLY A 449 -0.88 -8.40 4.09
N GLY A 450 -0.02 -9.28 3.60
CA GLY A 450 0.31 -10.54 4.23
C GLY A 450 1.01 -10.35 5.57
N HIS A 451 0.73 -11.26 6.49
CA HIS A 451 1.39 -11.37 7.79
C HIS A 451 1.52 -12.84 8.16
N SER A 452 2.26 -13.12 9.24
CA SER A 452 2.59 -14.49 9.69
C SER A 452 1.37 -15.41 9.79
N LEU A 453 0.23 -14.87 10.24
CA LEU A 453 -1.01 -15.63 10.38
C LEU A 453 -1.57 -16.10 9.02
N LEU A 454 -1.62 -15.20 8.04
CA LEU A 454 -2.06 -15.53 6.69
C LEU A 454 -1.08 -16.48 6.00
N ALA A 455 0.23 -16.32 6.24
CA ALA A 455 1.24 -17.24 5.73
C ALA A 455 1.03 -18.67 6.26
N THR A 456 0.78 -18.85 7.56
CA THR A 456 0.43 -20.16 8.14
C THR A 456 -0.80 -20.76 7.47
N ARG A 457 -1.82 -19.93 7.19
CA ARG A 457 -3.03 -20.39 6.49
C ARG A 457 -2.76 -20.90 5.09
N ILE A 458 -1.98 -20.15 4.33
CA ILE A 458 -1.64 -20.54 2.97
C ILE A 458 -0.81 -21.84 3.00
N ILE A 459 0.21 -21.94 3.87
CA ILE A 459 1.04 -23.14 4.00
C ILE A 459 0.20 -24.38 4.30
N GLY A 460 -0.70 -24.27 5.29
CA GLY A 460 -1.61 -25.35 5.60
C GLY A 460 -2.41 -25.76 4.36
N LYS A 461 -3.07 -24.79 3.70
CA LYS A 461 -3.97 -25.07 2.57
C LYS A 461 -3.21 -25.65 1.36
N LEU A 462 -2.01 -25.18 1.10
CA LEU A 462 -1.09 -25.75 0.11
C LEU A 462 -0.79 -27.22 0.42
N LEU A 463 -0.48 -27.56 1.66
CA LEU A 463 -0.20 -28.94 2.05
C LEU A 463 -1.46 -29.82 2.01
N GLY A 464 -2.57 -29.36 2.60
CA GLY A 464 -3.79 -30.15 2.77
C GLY A 464 -4.61 -30.33 1.49
N THR A 465 -4.77 -29.27 0.69
CA THR A 465 -5.56 -29.30 -0.54
C THR A 465 -4.73 -29.72 -1.75
N HIS A 466 -3.48 -29.26 -1.82
CA HIS A 466 -2.66 -29.41 -3.03
C HIS A 466 -1.47 -30.36 -2.85
N GLY A 467 -1.19 -30.86 -1.63
CA GLY A 467 -0.05 -31.71 -1.32
C GLY A 467 1.31 -30.99 -1.35
N LEU A 468 1.31 -29.66 -1.38
CA LEU A 468 2.50 -28.83 -1.53
C LEU A 468 3.05 -28.43 -0.17
N GLU A 469 4.23 -28.94 0.17
CA GLU A 469 4.95 -28.54 1.39
C GLU A 469 5.80 -27.30 1.09
N VAL A 470 5.51 -26.22 1.81
CA VAL A 470 6.29 -24.97 1.79
C VAL A 470 6.71 -24.67 3.23
N HIS A 471 7.99 -24.40 3.45
CA HIS A 471 8.44 -24.04 4.80
C HIS A 471 8.07 -22.59 5.12
N PHE A 472 7.71 -22.33 6.37
CA PHE A 472 7.33 -20.99 6.80
C PHE A 472 8.44 -19.94 6.61
N GLY A 473 9.71 -20.33 6.73
CA GLY A 473 10.85 -19.45 6.45
C GLY A 473 10.97 -19.03 4.98
N ASP A 474 10.41 -19.81 4.04
CA ASP A 474 10.43 -19.48 2.62
C ASP A 474 9.53 -18.27 2.32
N PHE A 475 8.43 -18.09 3.08
CA PHE A 475 7.58 -16.91 2.92
C PHE A 475 8.34 -15.61 3.11
N PHE A 476 9.31 -15.55 4.03
CA PHE A 476 10.06 -14.32 4.30
C PHE A 476 11.27 -14.12 3.40
N SER A 477 11.89 -15.21 2.95
CA SER A 477 13.07 -15.14 2.09
C SER A 477 12.72 -15.11 0.60
N HIS A 478 11.54 -15.58 0.24
CA HIS A 478 11.03 -15.73 -1.13
C HIS A 478 9.53 -15.37 -1.16
N PRO A 479 9.14 -14.12 -0.85
CA PRO A 479 7.76 -13.75 -0.52
C PRO A 479 6.78 -13.71 -1.70
N SER A 480 7.19 -14.09 -2.91
CA SER A 480 6.28 -14.16 -4.07
C SER A 480 5.87 -15.60 -4.38
N ALA A 481 4.73 -15.78 -5.03
CA ALA A 481 4.24 -17.11 -5.39
C ALA A 481 5.22 -17.87 -6.30
N SER A 482 5.87 -17.17 -7.24
CA SER A 482 6.93 -17.67 -8.11
C SER A 482 8.16 -18.13 -7.33
N ALA A 483 8.60 -17.31 -6.36
CA ALA A 483 9.78 -17.61 -5.56
C ALA A 483 9.52 -18.75 -4.56
N LEU A 484 8.32 -18.82 -3.97
CA LEU A 484 7.89 -19.95 -3.13
C LEU A 484 7.76 -21.25 -3.91
N ALA A 485 7.26 -21.21 -5.14
CA ALA A 485 7.12 -22.40 -5.98
C ALA A 485 8.46 -23.10 -6.23
N SER A 486 9.54 -22.31 -6.31
CA SER A 486 10.91 -22.83 -6.46
C SER A 486 11.43 -23.54 -5.20
N ARG A 487 10.73 -23.41 -4.06
CA ARG A 487 11.05 -24.02 -2.76
C ARG A 487 10.08 -25.11 -2.34
N ALA A 488 8.89 -25.14 -2.93
CA ALA A 488 7.85 -26.10 -2.61
C ALA A 488 8.27 -27.55 -2.95
N VAL A 489 7.93 -28.48 -2.06
CA VAL A 489 8.16 -29.92 -2.27
C VAL A 489 6.81 -30.62 -2.41
N MET A 490 6.64 -31.35 -3.50
CA MET A 490 5.46 -32.17 -3.73
C MET A 490 5.50 -33.40 -2.82
N THR A 491 4.54 -33.53 -1.90
CA THR A 491 4.43 -34.70 -1.03
C THR A 491 3.25 -35.59 -1.44
N ASN A 492 3.45 -36.91 -1.41
CA ASN A 492 2.39 -37.89 -1.64
C ASN A 492 1.55 -38.20 -0.38
N GLN A 493 1.62 -37.36 0.67
CA GLN A 493 0.76 -37.52 1.84
C GLN A 493 -0.57 -36.80 1.65
N SER A 494 -1.45 -37.40 0.83
CA SER A 494 -2.87 -37.05 0.85
C SER A 494 -3.50 -37.64 2.11
N LYS A 495 -3.60 -36.87 3.20
CA LYS A 495 -4.52 -37.16 4.31
C LYS A 495 -5.76 -36.27 4.17
N GLY A 496 -6.61 -36.61 3.21
CA GLY A 496 -8.00 -36.16 3.22
C GLY A 496 -8.85 -37.24 3.84
N THR A 497 -9.10 -37.18 5.16
CA THR A 497 -10.19 -37.95 5.74
C THR A 497 -11.44 -37.10 5.50
N GLU A 498 -12.26 -37.45 4.51
CA GLU A 498 -13.55 -36.80 4.30
C GLU A 498 -14.40 -36.94 5.58
N LEU A 499 -14.38 -35.91 6.43
CA LEU A 499 -15.33 -35.79 7.52
C LEU A 499 -16.69 -35.52 6.89
N SER A 500 -17.50 -36.57 6.77
CA SER A 500 -18.83 -36.49 6.19
C SER A 500 -19.63 -35.37 6.85
N VAL A 501 -20.07 -34.41 6.04
CA VAL A 501 -21.02 -33.36 6.41
C VAL A 501 -22.39 -34.01 6.56
N GLN A 502 -22.63 -34.63 7.70
CA GLN A 502 -23.98 -34.91 8.18
C GLN A 502 -24.42 -33.82 9.15
N THR A 503 -25.67 -33.40 8.91
CA THR A 503 -26.55 -32.50 9.64
C THR A 503 -26.18 -32.24 11.10
N GLN A 504 -26.23 -30.97 11.48
CA GLN A 504 -26.11 -30.43 12.83
C GLN A 504 -26.88 -31.30 13.83
N ASN A 505 -26.15 -32.03 14.69
CA ASN A 505 -26.75 -32.68 15.86
C ASN A 505 -27.15 -31.57 16.84
N GLU A 506 -28.47 -31.40 17.06
CA GLU A 506 -29.03 -30.31 17.86
C GLU A 506 -28.60 -30.36 19.33
N ARG A 507 -28.20 -31.54 19.85
CA ARG A 507 -27.57 -31.71 21.17
C ARG A 507 -26.48 -32.76 21.09
N LEU A 508 -25.22 -32.32 21.15
CA LEU A 508 -24.04 -33.18 21.17
C LEU A 508 -23.18 -32.77 22.37
N THR A 509 -22.86 -33.75 23.22
CA THR A 509 -21.90 -33.58 24.32
C THR A 509 -20.58 -34.22 23.93
N THR A 510 -19.48 -33.49 24.08
CA THR A 510 -18.13 -33.91 23.72
C THR A 510 -17.15 -33.57 24.85
N PRO A 511 -15.98 -34.24 24.93
CA PRO A 511 -14.90 -33.75 25.77
C PRO A 511 -14.41 -32.37 25.31
N LEU A 512 -13.62 -31.69 26.14
CA LEU A 512 -12.89 -30.50 25.74
C LEU A 512 -11.72 -30.84 24.81
N ALA A 513 -11.39 -29.92 23.89
CA ALA A 513 -10.13 -29.97 23.17
C ALA A 513 -8.94 -29.74 24.13
N LEU A 514 -7.72 -30.14 23.77
CA LEU A 514 -6.53 -30.01 24.63
C LEU A 514 -6.30 -28.55 25.10
N ALA A 515 -6.43 -27.59 24.18
CA ALA A 515 -6.34 -26.17 24.50
C ALA A 515 -7.46 -25.73 25.46
N GLN A 516 -8.71 -26.13 25.19
CA GLN A 516 -9.84 -25.85 26.08
C GLN A 516 -9.68 -26.48 27.47
N THR A 517 -9.10 -27.68 27.58
CA THR A 517 -8.80 -28.30 28.89
C THR A 517 -7.81 -27.44 29.67
N SER A 518 -6.78 -26.93 28.99
CA SER A 518 -5.77 -26.06 29.62
C SER A 518 -6.38 -24.74 30.07
N LEU A 519 -7.23 -24.14 29.23
CA LEU A 519 -7.99 -22.94 29.57
C LEU A 519 -8.99 -23.20 30.70
N TRP A 520 -9.67 -24.33 30.73
CA TRP A 520 -10.58 -24.73 31.80
C TRP A 520 -9.85 -24.88 33.13
N ASN A 521 -8.67 -25.49 33.14
CA ASN A 521 -7.83 -25.61 34.33
C ASN A 521 -7.40 -24.23 34.85
N ALA A 522 -7.01 -23.32 33.96
CA ALA A 522 -6.70 -21.94 34.31
C ALA A 522 -7.94 -21.21 34.83
N TYR A 523 -9.10 -21.34 34.16
CA TYR A 523 -10.36 -20.75 34.56
C TYR A 523 -10.77 -21.18 35.98
N ASN A 524 -10.66 -22.47 36.28
CA ASN A 524 -10.88 -23.00 37.62
C ASN A 524 -9.85 -22.49 38.65
N ALA A 525 -8.58 -22.34 38.27
CA ALA A 525 -7.53 -21.80 39.14
C ALA A 525 -7.75 -20.32 39.51
N TYR A 526 -8.40 -19.56 38.64
CA TYR A 526 -8.86 -18.19 38.89
C TYR A 526 -10.33 -18.12 39.33
N GLU A 527 -10.81 -19.17 40.01
CA GLU A 527 -12.14 -19.22 40.65
C GLU A 527 -13.31 -18.88 39.71
N PHE A 528 -13.19 -19.23 38.44
CA PHE A 528 -14.16 -18.94 37.40
C PHE A 528 -14.42 -17.42 37.21
N GLY A 529 -13.40 -16.57 37.41
CA GLY A 529 -13.48 -15.12 37.30
C GLY A 529 -13.50 -14.54 35.87
N THR A 530 -13.67 -13.22 35.76
CA THR A 530 -13.86 -12.49 34.50
C THR A 530 -12.62 -12.36 33.61
N ILE A 531 -11.46 -12.77 34.09
CA ILE A 531 -10.17 -12.60 33.38
C ILE A 531 -10.09 -13.33 32.03
N PHE A 532 -10.99 -14.31 31.79
CA PHE A 532 -11.11 -15.03 30.52
C PHE A 532 -12.28 -14.57 29.65
N ASN A 533 -12.90 -13.44 30.01
CA ASN A 533 -13.83 -12.77 29.12
C ASN A 533 -13.08 -11.96 28.06
N LEU A 534 -13.71 -11.84 26.89
CA LEU A 534 -13.27 -10.98 25.80
C LEU A 534 -14.31 -9.84 25.64
N PRO A 535 -14.11 -8.68 26.31
CA PRO A 535 -15.06 -7.57 26.30
C PRO A 535 -14.80 -6.60 25.13
N PHE A 536 -15.19 -6.99 23.91
CA PHE A 536 -15.06 -6.10 22.76
C PHE A 536 -16.14 -5.02 22.76
N ALA A 537 -15.79 -3.82 22.28
CA ALA A 537 -16.72 -2.71 22.17
C ALA A 537 -16.56 -1.97 20.83
N LEU A 538 -17.67 -1.67 20.17
CA LEU A 538 -17.72 -0.94 18.88
C LEU A 538 -18.56 0.34 19.01
N ASP A 539 -17.99 1.49 18.63
CA ASP A 539 -18.68 2.78 18.47
C ASP A 539 -19.19 2.88 17.03
N PHE A 540 -20.50 2.77 16.82
CA PHE A 540 -21.10 2.99 15.50
C PHE A 540 -21.14 4.49 15.20
N LEU A 541 -20.45 4.88 14.13
CA LEU A 541 -20.35 6.28 13.68
C LEU A 541 -21.58 6.72 12.90
N ASP A 542 -22.27 5.75 12.29
CA ASP A 542 -23.54 5.90 11.58
C ASP A 542 -24.59 5.02 12.26
N GLU A 543 -25.88 5.35 12.11
CA GLU A 543 -26.97 4.60 12.77
C GLU A 543 -27.05 3.15 12.26
N VAL A 544 -27.17 2.21 13.19
CA VAL A 544 -27.34 0.78 12.90
C VAL A 544 -28.73 0.30 13.30
N ASP A 545 -29.33 -0.53 12.45
CA ASP A 545 -30.62 -1.17 12.77
C ASP A 545 -30.37 -2.33 13.73
N GLU A 546 -30.77 -2.15 14.98
CA GLU A 546 -30.54 -3.12 16.04
C GLU A 546 -31.30 -4.43 15.83
N VAL A 547 -32.43 -4.41 15.12
CA VAL A 547 -33.22 -5.61 14.82
C VAL A 547 -32.53 -6.44 13.74
N LEU A 548 -32.00 -5.79 12.71
CA LEU A 548 -31.18 -6.48 11.69
C LEU A 548 -29.89 -7.03 12.29
N LEU A 549 -29.28 -6.29 13.23
CA LEU A 549 -28.08 -6.73 13.93
C LEU A 549 -28.34 -7.95 14.81
N GLU A 550 -29.46 -7.98 15.56
CA GLU A 550 -29.89 -9.16 16.31
C GLU A 550 -30.09 -10.38 15.40
N GLN A 551 -30.78 -10.21 14.27
CA GLN A 551 -30.97 -11.27 13.29
C GLN A 551 -29.64 -11.80 12.74
N ALA A 552 -28.70 -10.89 12.44
CA ALA A 552 -27.37 -11.26 11.94
C ALA A 552 -26.57 -12.07 12.98
N PHE A 553 -26.59 -11.66 14.26
CA PHE A 553 -25.97 -12.47 15.32
C PHE A 553 -26.66 -13.82 15.53
N SER A 554 -27.99 -13.88 15.40
CA SER A 554 -28.73 -15.14 15.47
C SER A 554 -28.30 -16.11 14.36
N ASP A 555 -28.02 -15.61 13.15
CA ASP A 555 -27.48 -16.42 12.06
C ASP A 555 -26.09 -16.99 12.38
N LEU A 556 -25.23 -16.20 13.05
CA LEU A 556 -23.91 -16.66 13.49
C LEU A 556 -23.99 -17.71 14.60
N ILE A 557 -24.90 -17.54 15.56
CA ILE A 557 -25.15 -18.51 16.64
C ILE A 557 -25.66 -19.85 16.08
N GLU A 558 -26.52 -19.80 15.06
CA GLU A 558 -26.99 -20.99 14.36
C GLU A 558 -25.84 -21.70 13.63
N ARG A 559 -25.06 -20.92 12.88
CA ARG A 559 -23.93 -21.39 12.07
C ARG A 559 -22.80 -22.00 12.91
N HIS A 560 -22.48 -21.39 14.05
CA HIS A 560 -21.33 -21.74 14.89
C HIS A 560 -21.78 -22.27 16.25
N PRO A 561 -21.88 -23.61 16.43
CA PRO A 561 -22.35 -24.19 17.68
C PRO A 561 -21.55 -23.76 18.92
N SER A 562 -20.27 -23.42 18.78
CA SER A 562 -19.41 -22.95 19.89
C SER A 562 -19.96 -21.72 20.61
N LEU A 563 -20.71 -20.86 19.92
CA LEU A 563 -21.36 -19.68 20.53
C LEU A 563 -22.60 -20.04 21.37
N ARG A 564 -23.10 -21.28 21.24
CA ARG A 564 -24.25 -21.82 21.97
C ARG A 564 -23.89 -23.12 22.69
N THR A 565 -22.73 -23.12 23.35
CA THR A 565 -22.19 -24.27 24.06
C THR A 565 -22.16 -24.05 25.56
N LEU A 566 -22.66 -25.02 26.32
CA LEU A 566 -22.51 -25.07 27.77
C LEU A 566 -21.29 -25.91 28.15
N PHE A 567 -20.61 -25.55 29.22
CA PHE A 567 -19.43 -26.24 29.76
C PHE A 567 -19.72 -26.72 31.17
N HIS A 568 -19.62 -28.03 31.41
CA HIS A 568 -19.93 -28.61 32.71
C HIS A 568 -19.04 -29.79 33.03
N VAL A 569 -19.02 -30.20 34.30
CA VAL A 569 -18.25 -31.37 34.75
C VAL A 569 -19.18 -32.58 34.78
N GLN A 570 -18.80 -33.64 34.06
CA GLN A 570 -19.48 -34.92 34.05
C GLN A 570 -18.47 -36.02 34.42
N ASN A 571 -18.80 -36.83 35.43
CA ASN A 571 -17.92 -37.91 35.94
C ASN A 571 -16.50 -37.45 36.35
N GLY A 572 -16.36 -36.20 36.79
CA GLY A 572 -15.07 -35.62 37.20
C GLY A 572 -14.25 -35.01 36.06
N GLU A 573 -14.73 -35.06 34.82
CA GLU A 573 -14.08 -34.47 33.65
C GLU A 573 -14.93 -33.32 33.09
N ALA A 574 -14.29 -32.26 32.64
CA ALA A 574 -14.98 -31.16 31.97
C ALA A 574 -15.37 -31.59 30.54
N CYS A 575 -16.62 -31.29 30.18
CA CYS A 575 -17.17 -31.55 28.85
C CYS A 575 -17.91 -30.29 28.35
N GLN A 576 -18.20 -30.30 27.06
CA GLN A 576 -18.91 -29.24 26.36
C GLN A 576 -20.14 -29.81 25.67
N GLN A 577 -21.24 -29.07 25.69
CA GLN A 577 -22.52 -29.50 25.13
C GLN A 577 -23.16 -28.41 24.28
N ILE A 578 -23.50 -28.78 23.05
CA ILE A 578 -24.25 -27.92 22.14
C ILE A 578 -25.70 -27.73 22.64
N VAL A 579 -26.16 -26.48 22.73
CA VAL A 579 -27.56 -26.11 22.96
C VAL A 579 -28.30 -26.09 21.63
N ALA A 580 -29.48 -26.70 21.56
CA ALA A 580 -30.30 -26.70 20.34
C ALA A 580 -30.80 -25.28 20.02
N MET A 581 -30.92 -24.93 18.74
CA MET A 581 -31.38 -23.58 18.34
C MET A 581 -32.77 -23.24 18.87
N SER A 582 -33.67 -24.23 19.00
CA SER A 582 -34.98 -24.06 19.64
C SER A 582 -34.88 -23.60 21.10
N ASP A 583 -33.80 -23.96 21.79
CA ASP A 583 -33.59 -23.69 23.20
C ASP A 583 -32.79 -22.39 23.44
N VAL A 584 -32.10 -21.88 22.42
CA VAL A 584 -31.34 -20.60 22.49
C VAL A 584 -32.23 -19.43 22.90
N THR A 585 -33.51 -19.44 22.49
CA THR A 585 -34.48 -18.40 22.86
C THR A 585 -34.86 -18.39 24.35
N ASN A 586 -34.51 -19.43 25.10
CA ASN A 586 -34.77 -19.47 26.55
C ASN A 586 -33.79 -18.57 27.33
N ASP A 587 -32.61 -18.31 26.77
CA ASP A 587 -31.58 -17.47 27.35
C ASP A 587 -31.55 -16.11 26.66
N LYS A 588 -31.55 -15.03 27.44
CA LYS A 588 -31.38 -13.70 26.87
C LYS A 588 -29.89 -13.46 26.61
N TRP A 589 -29.54 -13.31 25.34
CA TRP A 589 -28.17 -13.04 24.88
C TRP A 589 -28.04 -11.74 24.09
N PHE A 590 -29.16 -11.12 23.65
CA PHE A 590 -29.20 -9.83 22.97
C PHE A 590 -30.00 -8.80 23.77
N TRP A 591 -29.50 -7.57 23.87
CA TRP A 591 -30.19 -6.43 24.48
C TRP A 591 -30.16 -5.20 23.57
N HIS A 592 -31.33 -4.64 23.28
CA HIS A 592 -31.44 -3.40 22.51
C HIS A 592 -31.05 -2.16 23.35
N SER A 593 -30.73 -1.05 22.69
CA SER A 593 -30.30 0.18 23.36
C SER A 593 -31.36 0.77 24.29
N HIS A 594 -32.65 0.56 24.00
CA HIS A 594 -33.74 0.99 24.87
C HIS A 594 -33.82 0.20 26.19
N GLU A 595 -33.22 -0.98 26.26
CA GLU A 595 -33.16 -1.85 27.44
C GLU A 595 -31.91 -1.59 28.30
N SER A 596 -30.94 -0.82 27.80
CA SER A 596 -29.61 -0.62 28.40
C SER A 596 -29.48 0.73 29.11
N LYS A 597 -30.59 1.30 29.58
CA LYS A 597 -30.56 2.59 30.28
C LYS A 597 -29.79 2.49 31.59
N GLY A 598 -28.67 3.21 31.69
CA GLY A 598 -27.80 3.23 32.87
C GLY A 598 -26.81 2.06 32.94
N VAL A 599 -26.64 1.31 31.84
CA VAL A 599 -25.59 0.28 31.70
C VAL A 599 -24.39 0.90 31.01
N HIS A 600 -23.20 0.63 31.53
CA HIS A 600 -21.91 1.08 31.02
C HIS A 600 -21.08 -0.12 30.51
N LEU A 601 -20.05 0.16 29.71
CA LEU A 601 -19.15 -0.88 29.21
C LEU A 601 -18.42 -1.61 30.35
N ASP A 602 -18.07 -0.90 31.42
CA ASP A 602 -17.47 -1.49 32.62
C ASP A 602 -18.41 -2.52 33.29
N ASP A 603 -19.73 -2.30 33.26
CA ASP A 603 -20.70 -3.23 33.83
C ASP A 603 -20.75 -4.54 33.04
N GLU A 604 -20.69 -4.45 31.70
CA GLU A 604 -20.66 -5.64 30.84
C GLU A 604 -19.29 -6.34 30.90
N ALA A 605 -18.18 -5.60 30.92
CA ALA A 605 -16.84 -6.19 31.06
C ALA A 605 -16.68 -6.96 32.38
N ALA A 606 -17.32 -6.50 33.46
CA ALA A 606 -17.32 -7.15 34.77
C ALA A 606 -18.32 -8.32 34.91
N TYR A 607 -19.05 -8.68 33.84
CA TYR A 607 -20.03 -9.76 33.89
C TYR A 607 -19.36 -11.13 34.00
N GLN A 608 -19.63 -11.88 35.07
CA GLN A 608 -19.11 -13.23 35.27
C GLN A 608 -20.06 -14.27 34.66
N PHE A 609 -19.60 -15.04 33.67
CA PHE A 609 -20.39 -16.10 33.03
C PHE A 609 -20.48 -17.37 33.91
N ASP A 610 -21.69 -17.90 34.10
CA ASP A 610 -21.91 -19.29 34.50
C ASP A 610 -22.05 -20.19 33.26
N LEU A 611 -20.92 -20.56 32.67
CA LEU A 611 -20.85 -21.39 31.46
C LEU A 611 -21.57 -22.74 31.57
N SER A 612 -21.92 -23.19 32.77
CA SER A 612 -22.68 -24.43 32.96
C SER A 612 -24.17 -24.26 32.68
N ARG A 613 -24.67 -23.02 32.59
CA ARG A 613 -26.09 -22.69 32.52
C ARG A 613 -26.44 -21.62 31.49
N GLU A 614 -25.51 -20.79 31.08
CA GLU A 614 -25.75 -19.73 30.10
C GLU A 614 -24.79 -19.82 28.90
N LEU A 615 -25.21 -19.21 27.79
CA LEU A 615 -24.41 -19.15 26.57
C LEU A 615 -23.17 -18.27 26.80
N PRO A 616 -22.02 -18.61 26.18
CA PRO A 616 -20.76 -17.90 26.36
C PRO A 616 -20.71 -16.55 25.59
N ILE A 617 -21.85 -15.92 25.33
CA ILE A 617 -21.98 -14.71 24.49
C ILE A 617 -23.07 -13.77 25.01
N ARG A 618 -22.76 -12.48 25.02
CA ARG A 618 -23.66 -11.38 25.38
C ARG A 618 -23.45 -10.21 24.42
N ILE A 619 -24.52 -9.82 23.73
CA ILE A 619 -24.55 -8.75 22.75
C ILE A 619 -25.46 -7.65 23.28
N ARG A 620 -24.92 -6.48 23.57
CA ARG A 620 -25.70 -5.37 24.13
C ARG A 620 -25.43 -4.07 23.41
N LEU A 621 -26.50 -3.42 22.98
CA LEU A 621 -26.44 -2.05 22.46
C LEU A 621 -26.63 -1.08 23.62
N ILE A 622 -25.77 -0.08 23.69
CA ILE A 622 -25.76 1.00 24.69
C ILE A 622 -25.81 2.32 23.93
N ARG A 623 -26.58 3.30 24.41
CA ARG A 623 -26.51 4.66 23.87
C ARG A 623 -25.47 5.46 24.62
N ASN A 624 -24.53 6.05 23.88
CA ASN A 624 -23.64 7.05 24.43
C ASN A 624 -24.47 8.29 24.86
N PRO A 625 -24.47 8.68 26.15
CA PRO A 625 -25.31 9.78 26.63
C PRO A 625 -24.87 11.14 26.11
N GLU A 626 -23.60 11.31 25.72
CA GLU A 626 -23.04 12.56 25.24
C GLU A 626 -23.28 12.75 23.73
N THR A 627 -23.07 11.70 22.94
CA THR A 627 -23.14 11.76 21.47
C THR A 627 -24.46 11.26 20.90
N GLY A 628 -25.22 10.47 21.68
CA GLY A 628 -26.41 9.78 21.23
C GLY A 628 -26.15 8.55 20.34
N ARG A 629 -24.88 8.27 19.99
CA ARG A 629 -24.48 7.15 19.13
C ARG A 629 -24.68 5.80 19.81
N GLN A 630 -24.86 4.77 18.99
CA GLN A 630 -24.96 3.38 19.43
C GLN A 630 -23.56 2.79 19.65
N ILE A 631 -23.37 2.16 20.79
CA ILE A 631 -22.19 1.39 21.14
C ILE A 631 -22.63 -0.07 21.28
N LEU A 632 -21.96 -0.98 20.59
CA LEU A 632 -22.13 -2.42 20.79
C LEU A 632 -21.09 -2.92 21.79
N SER A 633 -21.54 -3.48 22.92
CA SER A 633 -20.77 -4.38 23.76
C SER A 633 -20.92 -5.79 23.21
N PHE A 634 -19.83 -6.35 22.69
CA PHE A 634 -19.71 -7.74 22.26
C PHE A 634 -18.84 -8.49 23.26
N LEU A 635 -19.49 -9.03 24.29
CA LEU A 635 -18.84 -9.80 25.34
C LEU A 635 -18.98 -11.29 25.05
N VAL A 636 -17.85 -12.01 25.07
CA VAL A 636 -17.82 -13.45 24.79
C VAL A 636 -16.76 -14.12 25.65
N HIS A 637 -17.00 -15.35 26.09
CA HIS A 637 -16.03 -16.09 26.89
C HIS A 637 -14.98 -16.77 26.00
N HIS A 638 -13.72 -16.75 26.41
CA HIS A 638 -12.60 -17.27 25.61
C HIS A 638 -12.68 -18.79 25.36
N MET A 639 -13.49 -19.53 26.12
CA MET A 639 -13.80 -20.97 25.85
C MET A 639 -14.54 -21.20 24.53
N ALA A 640 -15.27 -20.20 24.03
CA ALA A 640 -16.11 -20.30 22.84
C ALA A 640 -15.43 -19.82 21.57
N ILE A 641 -14.55 -18.82 21.69
CA ILE A 641 -13.87 -18.20 20.56
C ILE A 641 -12.42 -17.86 20.91
N ASP A 642 -11.62 -17.67 19.87
CA ASP A 642 -10.31 -17.04 19.94
C ASP A 642 -10.21 -15.86 18.97
N GLU A 643 -9.04 -15.23 18.89
CA GLU A 643 -8.82 -14.07 18.04
C GLU A 643 -9.02 -14.36 16.54
N TRP A 644 -8.65 -15.56 16.09
CA TRP A 644 -8.93 -15.98 14.72
C TRP A 644 -10.45 -16.06 14.48
N SER A 645 -11.16 -16.68 15.41
CA SER A 645 -12.62 -16.80 15.35
C SER A 645 -13.30 -15.43 15.33
N LEU A 646 -12.77 -14.43 16.04
CA LEU A 646 -13.30 -13.07 16.03
C LEU A 646 -13.30 -12.46 14.62
N ASN A 647 -12.21 -12.58 13.88
CA ASN A 647 -12.13 -12.05 12.51
C ASN A 647 -13.13 -12.76 11.58
N VAL A 648 -13.26 -14.09 11.69
CA VAL A 648 -14.28 -14.85 10.95
C VAL A 648 -15.68 -14.38 11.31
N LEU A 649 -15.98 -14.20 12.60
CA LEU A 649 -17.29 -13.74 13.07
C LEU A 649 -17.63 -12.34 12.57
N MET A 650 -16.67 -11.42 12.55
CA MET A 650 -16.91 -10.05 12.07
C MET A 650 -17.12 -9.98 10.55
N GLU A 651 -16.39 -10.78 9.77
CA GLU A 651 -16.61 -10.91 8.33
C GLU A 651 -18.02 -11.48 8.04
N GLU A 652 -18.38 -12.56 8.73
CA GLU A 652 -19.67 -13.20 8.56
C GLU A 652 -20.83 -12.34 9.12
N LEU A 653 -20.60 -11.54 10.15
CA LEU A 653 -21.56 -10.56 10.66
C LEU A 653 -21.91 -9.52 9.60
N ALA A 654 -20.91 -9.00 8.88
CA ALA A 654 -21.13 -8.06 7.80
C ALA A 654 -21.94 -8.69 6.66
N GLN A 655 -21.65 -9.94 6.30
CA GLN A 655 -22.41 -10.69 5.30
C GLN A 655 -23.87 -10.94 5.74
N ALA A 656 -24.08 -11.37 6.99
CA ALA A 656 -25.38 -11.65 7.55
C ALA A 656 -26.23 -10.37 7.63
N TYR A 657 -25.66 -9.28 8.13
CA TYR A 657 -26.35 -7.98 8.20
C TYR A 657 -26.79 -7.50 6.80
N LEU A 658 -25.91 -7.61 5.79
CA LEU A 658 -26.26 -7.25 4.41
C LEU A 658 -27.42 -8.11 3.87
N SER A 659 -27.39 -9.42 4.07
CA SER A 659 -28.47 -10.32 3.62
C SER A 659 -29.79 -10.02 4.33
N ARG A 660 -29.75 -9.77 5.64
CA ARG A 660 -30.93 -9.42 6.42
C ARG A 660 -31.50 -8.06 6.03
N SER A 661 -30.66 -7.10 5.66
CA SER A 661 -31.10 -5.79 5.17
C SER A 661 -31.92 -5.83 3.88
N VAL A 662 -31.79 -6.89 3.08
CA VAL A 662 -32.63 -7.15 1.88
C VAL A 662 -33.74 -8.17 2.13
N GLY A 663 -33.99 -8.53 3.40
CA GLY A 663 -35.04 -9.46 3.81
C GLY A 663 -34.72 -10.93 3.53
N MET A 664 -33.44 -11.30 3.38
CA MET A 664 -33.00 -12.67 3.10
C MET A 664 -32.15 -13.23 4.24
N ALA A 665 -32.17 -14.56 4.41
CA ALA A 665 -31.19 -15.25 5.24
C ALA A 665 -29.83 -15.29 4.53
N PRO A 666 -28.70 -15.25 5.25
CA PRO A 666 -27.38 -15.36 4.64
C PRO A 666 -27.16 -16.72 3.96
N VAL A 667 -26.46 -16.69 2.84
CA VAL A 667 -26.02 -17.89 2.12
C VAL A 667 -24.52 -18.05 2.28
N TRP A 668 -24.09 -19.10 2.98
CA TRP A 668 -22.69 -19.36 3.26
C TRP A 668 -22.02 -20.13 2.13
N LYS A 669 -20.79 -19.75 1.77
CA LYS A 669 -20.02 -20.41 0.68
C LYS A 669 -19.68 -21.87 1.00
N LYS A 670 -19.39 -22.16 2.27
CA LYS A 670 -19.05 -23.49 2.77
C LYS A 670 -19.77 -23.80 4.10
N PRO A 671 -20.01 -25.09 4.40
CA PRO A 671 -20.40 -25.51 5.73
C PRO A 671 -19.29 -25.18 6.74
N ALA A 672 -19.66 -24.61 7.89
CA ALA A 672 -18.72 -24.50 9.01
C ALA A 672 -18.55 -25.88 9.66
N LEU A 673 -17.31 -26.31 9.88
CA LEU A 673 -17.06 -27.49 10.71
C LEU A 673 -17.42 -27.19 12.17
N SER A 674 -17.75 -28.23 12.92
CA SER A 674 -18.05 -28.10 14.34
C SER A 674 -16.77 -28.29 15.15
N PHE A 675 -16.42 -27.30 15.97
CA PHE A 675 -15.35 -27.38 16.96
C PHE A 675 -15.46 -28.63 17.86
N HIS A 676 -16.69 -29.06 18.16
CA HIS A 676 -16.97 -30.23 18.99
C HIS A 676 -16.50 -31.53 18.33
N LYS A 677 -16.60 -31.63 16.99
CA LYS A 677 -16.06 -32.77 16.23
C LYS A 677 -14.53 -32.76 16.25
N PHE A 678 -13.92 -31.58 16.12
CA PHE A 678 -12.47 -31.42 16.29
C PHE A 678 -12.02 -31.88 17.69
N ALA A 679 -12.71 -31.45 18.75
CA ALA A 679 -12.41 -31.86 20.12
C ALA A 679 -12.51 -33.38 20.32
N LEU A 680 -13.56 -34.02 19.78
CA LEU A 680 -13.69 -35.49 19.79
C LEU A 680 -12.52 -36.18 19.09
N GLN A 681 -12.16 -35.71 17.90
CA GLN A 681 -11.08 -36.30 17.11
C GLN A 681 -9.73 -36.13 17.81
N GLN A 682 -9.43 -34.92 18.29
CA GLN A 682 -8.18 -34.62 18.98
C GLN A 682 -8.00 -35.44 20.26
N GLN A 683 -9.08 -35.65 21.03
CA GLN A 683 -9.03 -36.50 22.22
C GLN A 683 -8.80 -37.97 21.88
N ALA A 684 -9.35 -38.46 20.76
CA ALA A 684 -9.09 -39.82 20.29
C ALA A 684 -7.64 -40.01 19.82
N ASP A 685 -7.06 -39.00 19.18
CA ASP A 685 -5.69 -39.05 18.65
C ASP A 685 -4.63 -38.83 19.74
N GLY A 686 -4.94 -38.04 20.77
CA GLY A 686 -3.99 -37.59 21.78
C GLY A 686 -3.02 -36.53 21.25
N PHE A 687 -2.06 -36.10 22.10
CA PHE A 687 -1.01 -35.17 21.67
C PHE A 687 0.20 -35.91 21.08
N ASN A 688 0.93 -35.26 20.18
CA ASN A 688 2.08 -35.85 19.52
C ASN A 688 3.33 -35.83 20.41
N GLN A 689 3.86 -37.00 20.76
CA GLN A 689 5.06 -37.11 21.62
C GLN A 689 6.29 -36.42 21.02
N LYS A 690 6.48 -36.42 19.69
CA LYS A 690 7.62 -35.73 19.07
C LYS A 690 7.54 -34.21 19.26
N HIS A 691 6.31 -33.68 19.30
CA HIS A 691 6.09 -32.26 19.50
C HIS A 691 6.37 -31.88 20.95
N LEU A 692 6.00 -32.74 21.91
CA LEU A 692 6.40 -32.58 23.30
C LEU A 692 7.93 -32.66 23.48
N ASP A 693 8.60 -33.61 22.79
CA ASP A 693 10.05 -33.76 22.84
C ASP A 693 10.77 -32.51 22.29
N TYR A 694 10.23 -31.87 21.25
CA TYR A 694 10.75 -30.61 20.72
C TYR A 694 10.77 -29.52 21.81
N TRP A 695 9.63 -29.28 22.46
CA TRP A 695 9.50 -28.23 23.47
C TRP A 695 10.31 -28.51 24.73
N THR A 696 10.28 -29.75 25.23
CA THR A 696 11.07 -30.14 26.40
C THR A 696 12.57 -30.01 26.14
N ASN A 697 13.03 -30.21 24.91
CA ASN A 697 14.42 -29.95 24.53
C ASN A 697 14.74 -28.45 24.40
N MET A 698 13.86 -27.64 23.79
CA MET A 698 14.04 -26.18 23.67
C MET A 698 14.14 -25.50 25.04
N LEU A 699 13.29 -25.92 25.98
CA LEU A 699 13.16 -25.30 27.30
C LEU A 699 14.01 -25.97 28.39
N ARG A 700 14.80 -26.99 28.02
CA ARG A 700 15.71 -27.65 28.94
C ARG A 700 16.71 -26.65 29.53
N ASP A 701 16.82 -26.61 30.84
CA ASP A 701 17.72 -25.71 31.58
C ASP A 701 17.50 -24.21 31.28
N ALA A 702 16.30 -23.83 30.85
CA ALA A 702 15.95 -22.42 30.63
C ALA A 702 15.82 -21.66 31.95
N THR A 703 16.27 -20.40 31.96
CA THR A 703 16.04 -19.51 33.10
C THR A 703 14.55 -19.25 33.26
N ARG A 704 14.00 -19.48 34.47
CA ARG A 704 12.59 -19.26 34.77
C ARG A 704 12.35 -17.82 35.25
N GLY A 705 11.24 -17.23 34.84
CA GLY A 705 10.85 -15.88 35.23
C GLY A 705 11.73 -14.78 34.61
N LEU A 706 11.63 -13.56 35.16
CA LEU A 706 12.40 -12.41 34.71
C LEU A 706 13.02 -11.64 35.90
N GLU A 707 14.34 -11.51 35.91
CA GLU A 707 15.06 -10.68 36.88
C GLU A 707 15.65 -9.43 36.20
N LEU A 708 15.16 -8.24 36.56
CA LEU A 708 15.66 -6.97 36.03
C LEU A 708 16.51 -6.24 37.07
N SER A 709 17.64 -5.66 36.64
CA SER A 709 18.51 -4.83 37.49
C SER A 709 18.00 -3.40 37.59
N LEU A 710 16.69 -3.24 37.82
CA LEU A 710 16.00 -1.94 37.84
C LEU A 710 15.79 -1.38 39.24
N SER A 711 16.04 -2.17 40.30
CA SER A 711 15.90 -1.74 41.70
C SER A 711 17.15 -2.04 42.54
N ASP A 712 17.47 -1.13 43.47
CA ASP A 712 18.49 -1.33 44.52
C ASP A 712 18.02 -2.32 45.60
N ASN A 713 16.73 -2.67 45.63
CA ASN A 713 16.13 -3.59 46.59
C ASN A 713 15.86 -4.94 45.93
N ARG A 714 16.77 -5.90 46.15
CA ARG A 714 16.58 -7.33 45.84
C ARG A 714 15.41 -7.91 46.65
N LYS A 715 14.18 -7.67 46.22
CA LYS A 715 13.05 -8.48 46.64
C LYS A 715 12.74 -9.43 45.49
N THR A 716 13.21 -10.66 45.62
CA THR A 716 12.62 -11.81 44.93
C THR A 716 11.19 -11.92 45.44
N ILE A 717 10.24 -11.32 44.72
CA ILE A 717 8.81 -11.49 45.00
C ILE A 717 8.45 -12.89 44.49
N ALA A 718 8.00 -13.75 45.38
CA ALA A 718 7.60 -15.11 45.05
C ALA A 718 6.46 -15.08 44.01
N ALA A 719 6.46 -16.04 43.09
CA ALA A 719 5.55 -16.10 41.94
C ALA A 719 4.05 -16.32 42.27
N HIS A 720 3.63 -16.20 43.53
CA HIS A 720 2.32 -16.69 44.02
C HIS A 720 1.53 -15.72 44.91
N GLU A 721 1.84 -14.42 44.97
CA GLU A 721 0.90 -13.48 45.60
C GLU A 721 -0.25 -13.12 44.64
N SER A 722 -1.45 -13.06 45.23
CA SER A 722 -2.76 -13.38 44.66
C SER A 722 -3.50 -12.20 44.03
N SER A 723 -2.79 -11.24 43.45
CA SER A 723 -3.42 -10.11 42.76
C SER A 723 -3.30 -10.28 41.25
N SER A 724 -4.44 -10.27 40.56
CA SER A 724 -4.54 -10.09 39.11
C SER A 724 -4.46 -8.62 38.70
N GLU A 725 -4.45 -7.68 39.65
CA GLU A 725 -4.51 -6.25 39.39
C GLU A 725 -3.36 -5.80 38.47
N ALA A 726 -3.74 -5.18 37.36
CA ALA A 726 -2.81 -4.75 36.33
C ALA A 726 -2.91 -3.25 36.07
N GLY A 727 -1.75 -2.65 35.77
CA GLY A 727 -1.66 -1.36 35.09
C GLY A 727 -1.35 -1.58 33.61
N TRP A 728 -1.56 -0.55 32.80
CA TRP A 728 -1.14 -0.56 31.39
C TRP A 728 -0.59 0.79 30.95
N ILE A 729 0.31 0.76 29.98
CA ILE A 729 0.78 1.96 29.27
C ILE A 729 0.72 1.71 27.76
N GLU A 730 0.33 2.73 27.00
CA GLU A 730 0.40 2.72 25.54
C GLU A 730 1.64 3.47 25.06
N TYR A 731 2.31 2.87 24.07
CA TYR A 731 3.41 3.48 23.35
C TYR A 731 3.12 3.49 21.86
N LYS A 732 3.13 4.68 21.26
CA LYS A 732 2.96 4.89 19.82
C LYS A 732 4.28 5.35 19.22
N PRO A 733 5.08 4.47 18.59
CA PRO A 733 6.24 4.88 17.82
C PRO A 733 5.84 5.88 16.74
N LYS A 734 6.73 6.81 16.41
CA LYS A 734 6.46 7.78 15.32
C LYS A 734 6.30 7.03 13.98
N PRO A 735 5.45 7.49 13.04
CA PRO A 735 5.23 6.81 11.77
C PRO A 735 6.51 6.50 11.00
N GLU A 736 7.51 7.39 11.05
CA GLU A 736 8.80 7.20 10.38
C GLU A 736 9.61 6.05 10.99
N ILE A 737 9.49 5.83 12.30
CA ILE A 737 10.15 4.72 13.01
C ILE A 737 9.48 3.41 12.58
N THR A 738 8.15 3.35 12.64
CA THR A 738 7.36 2.19 12.23
C THR A 738 7.66 1.77 10.79
N HIS A 739 7.62 2.69 9.83
CA HIS A 739 7.95 2.40 8.42
C HIS A 739 9.38 1.84 8.25
N ARG A 740 10.34 2.39 9.00
CA ARG A 740 11.72 1.90 8.96
C ARG A 740 11.89 0.53 9.63
N LEU A 741 11.09 0.21 10.66
CA LEU A 741 11.07 -1.13 11.24
C LEU A 741 10.58 -2.18 10.22
N TYR A 742 9.59 -1.87 9.38
CA TYR A 742 9.21 -2.76 8.27
C TYR A 742 10.33 -2.93 7.25
N SER A 743 10.97 -1.82 6.85
CA SER A 743 12.10 -1.86 5.92
C SER A 743 13.25 -2.70 6.48
N PHE A 744 13.51 -2.56 7.78
CA PHE A 744 14.53 -3.31 8.51
C PHE A 744 14.17 -4.79 8.64
N ALA A 745 12.90 -5.13 8.88
CA ALA A 745 12.42 -6.50 8.87
C ALA A 745 12.67 -7.17 7.51
N ARG A 746 12.37 -6.49 6.39
CA ARG A 746 12.64 -6.99 5.03
C ARG A 746 14.13 -7.21 4.78
N GLN A 747 14.99 -6.25 5.16
CA GLN A 747 16.43 -6.37 5.00
C GLN A 747 17.03 -7.58 5.74
N ASN A 748 16.39 -8.03 6.82
CA ASN A 748 16.82 -9.18 7.62
C ASN A 748 15.97 -10.44 7.34
N ASN A 749 15.18 -10.47 6.26
CA ASN A 749 14.27 -11.57 5.90
C ASN A 749 13.42 -12.04 7.09
N ALA A 750 12.81 -11.10 7.83
CA ALA A 750 12.07 -11.35 9.05
C ALA A 750 10.71 -10.62 9.03
N SER A 751 9.77 -11.07 9.86
CA SER A 751 8.50 -10.36 10.07
C SER A 751 8.69 -9.13 10.95
N LEU A 752 7.76 -8.17 10.88
CA LEU A 752 7.70 -7.07 11.85
C LEU A 752 7.62 -7.61 13.28
N PHE A 753 6.81 -8.66 13.50
CA PHE A 753 6.69 -9.33 14.79
C PHE A 753 8.05 -9.82 15.29
N SER A 754 8.85 -10.50 14.46
CA SER A 754 10.18 -10.98 14.83
C SER A 754 11.13 -9.83 15.22
N VAL A 755 11.09 -8.71 14.50
CA VAL A 755 11.92 -7.53 14.81
C VAL A 755 11.51 -6.88 16.12
N VAL A 756 10.20 -6.66 16.34
CA VAL A 756 9.69 -6.06 17.58
C VAL A 756 9.91 -6.98 18.78
N TYR A 757 9.70 -8.28 18.60
CA TYR A 757 9.98 -9.31 19.61
C TYR A 757 11.45 -9.30 20.01
N ALA A 758 12.37 -9.29 19.04
CA ALA A 758 13.81 -9.21 19.29
C ALA A 758 14.19 -7.89 19.99
N ALA A 759 13.57 -6.77 19.61
CA ALA A 759 13.80 -5.47 20.22
C ALA A 759 13.34 -5.42 21.69
N ILE A 760 12.17 -5.99 22.01
CA ILE A 760 11.68 -6.12 23.39
C ILE A 760 12.61 -7.03 24.20
N ALA A 761 12.95 -8.21 23.67
CA ALA A 761 13.86 -9.14 24.32
C ALA A 761 15.24 -8.52 24.59
N LEU A 762 15.80 -7.80 23.61
CA LEU A 762 17.06 -7.08 23.72
C LEU A 762 16.99 -5.95 24.77
N SER A 763 15.86 -5.23 24.82
CA SER A 763 15.63 -4.18 25.82
C SER A 763 15.68 -4.75 27.24
N LEU A 764 14.99 -5.87 27.46
CA LEU A 764 14.99 -6.58 28.74
C LEU A 764 16.37 -7.16 29.07
N HIS A 765 17.07 -7.72 28.09
CA HIS A 765 18.47 -8.15 28.24
C HIS A 765 19.36 -7.01 28.73
N LYS A 766 19.23 -5.81 28.17
CA LYS A 766 20.06 -4.67 28.54
C LYS A 766 19.77 -4.14 29.94
N LEU A 767 18.50 -4.19 30.35
CA LEU A 767 18.09 -3.79 31.71
C LEU A 767 18.39 -4.86 32.77
N GLY A 768 18.39 -6.15 32.41
CA GLY A 768 18.60 -7.27 33.32
C GLY A 768 19.99 -7.91 33.29
N LYS A 769 20.81 -7.63 32.27
CA LYS A 769 22.04 -8.38 31.93
C LYS A 769 21.78 -9.89 31.77
N LEU A 770 20.67 -10.22 31.13
CA LEU A 770 20.16 -11.59 31.00
C LEU A 770 21.08 -12.44 30.11
N LYS A 771 21.33 -13.70 30.47
CA LYS A 771 22.02 -14.65 29.57
C LYS A 771 21.05 -15.25 28.55
N ASP A 772 19.82 -15.48 29.01
CA ASP A 772 18.70 -15.95 28.23
C ASP A 772 17.39 -15.41 28.82
N ILE A 773 16.32 -15.49 28.05
CA ILE A 773 14.96 -15.14 28.47
C ILE A 773 13.99 -16.15 27.86
N VAL A 774 12.98 -16.56 28.64
CA VAL A 774 11.85 -17.33 28.12
C VAL A 774 10.67 -16.37 27.96
N ILE A 775 10.12 -16.30 26.76
CA ILE A 775 9.02 -15.40 26.41
C ILE A 775 7.87 -16.26 25.88
N GLY A 776 6.69 -16.05 26.45
CA GLY A 776 5.45 -16.63 25.97
C GLY A 776 4.90 -15.90 24.75
N THR A 777 4.24 -16.63 23.85
CA THR A 777 3.45 -16.05 22.75
C THR A 777 2.26 -16.94 22.44
N SER A 778 1.23 -16.36 21.83
CA SER A 778 0.11 -17.10 21.24
C SER A 778 0.54 -17.81 19.96
N ALA A 779 -0.03 -18.99 19.73
CA ALA A 779 -0.08 -19.68 18.45
C ALA A 779 -1.54 -20.03 18.13
N SER A 780 -1.92 -20.05 16.85
CA SER A 780 -3.33 -20.20 16.44
C SER A 780 -3.94 -21.56 16.83
N GLY A 781 -3.10 -22.57 17.07
CA GLY A 781 -3.50 -23.98 17.26
C GLY A 781 -4.17 -24.63 16.05
N ARG A 782 -4.33 -23.90 14.93
CA ARG A 782 -4.95 -24.37 13.68
C ARG A 782 -3.86 -24.79 12.70
N THR A 783 -3.44 -26.04 12.80
CA THR A 783 -2.51 -26.67 11.85
C THR A 783 -3.22 -27.30 10.65
N ASP A 784 -4.52 -27.56 10.78
CA ASP A 784 -5.37 -28.12 9.72
C ASP A 784 -6.16 -27.01 9.01
N PRO A 785 -6.03 -26.85 7.68
CA PRO A 785 -6.75 -25.84 6.91
C PRO A 785 -8.26 -25.90 7.00
N ASP A 786 -8.81 -27.10 7.18
CA ASP A 786 -10.25 -27.29 7.28
C ASP A 786 -10.83 -26.60 8.53
N THR A 787 -9.98 -26.29 9.51
CA THR A 787 -10.36 -25.60 10.75
C THR A 787 -10.34 -24.07 10.66
N TYR A 788 -9.87 -23.46 9.55
CA TYR A 788 -9.75 -22.00 9.46
C TYR A 788 -11.07 -21.24 9.44
N GLU A 789 -12.15 -21.85 8.95
CA GLU A 789 -13.51 -21.27 8.99
C GLU A 789 -14.30 -21.76 10.23
N THR A 790 -13.64 -22.47 11.17
CA THR A 790 -14.27 -22.99 12.39
C THR A 790 -14.10 -22.02 13.55
N VAL A 791 -15.22 -21.56 14.09
CA VAL A 791 -15.28 -20.77 15.32
C VAL A 791 -15.16 -21.68 16.54
N GLY A 792 -14.19 -21.39 17.40
CA GLY A 792 -13.87 -22.19 18.59
C GLY A 792 -12.57 -21.73 19.25
N TYR A 793 -12.23 -22.30 20.41
CA TYR A 793 -10.97 -22.00 21.10
C TYR A 793 -9.87 -22.97 20.68
N PHE A 794 -9.04 -22.56 19.71
CA PHE A 794 -7.88 -23.34 19.27
C PHE A 794 -6.56 -22.80 19.81
N THR A 795 -6.51 -21.50 20.18
CA THR A 795 -5.27 -20.84 20.61
C THR A 795 -4.52 -21.63 21.68
N THR A 796 -3.24 -21.86 21.41
CA THR A 796 -2.29 -22.42 22.36
C THR A 796 -1.27 -21.35 22.76
N MET A 797 -0.67 -21.52 23.93
CA MET A 797 0.48 -20.73 24.35
C MET A 797 1.74 -21.54 24.15
N VAL A 798 2.75 -20.93 23.54
CA VAL A 798 4.08 -21.50 23.39
C VAL A 798 5.12 -20.62 24.08
N ALA A 799 6.27 -21.20 24.43
CA ALA A 799 7.33 -20.51 25.16
C ALA A 799 8.65 -20.62 24.40
N HIS A 800 9.22 -19.49 24.02
CA HIS A 800 10.48 -19.42 23.27
C HIS A 800 11.63 -19.00 24.17
N ARG A 801 12.72 -19.76 24.13
CA ARG A 801 13.97 -19.41 24.82
C ARG A 801 14.90 -18.66 23.85
N LEU A 802 15.18 -17.40 24.14
CA LEU A 802 16.20 -16.63 23.42
C LEU A 802 17.46 -16.49 24.27
N GLN A 803 18.63 -16.65 23.63
CA GLN A 803 19.94 -16.53 24.28
C GLN A 803 20.69 -15.31 23.76
N PHE A 804 21.41 -14.60 24.65
CA PHE A 804 22.12 -13.39 24.31
C PHE A 804 23.63 -13.60 24.31
N TYR A 805 24.24 -13.35 23.16
CA TYR A 805 25.68 -13.44 22.93
C TYR A 805 26.22 -12.03 22.61
N PRO A 806 26.94 -11.36 23.54
CA PRO A 806 27.34 -9.96 23.39
C PRO A 806 28.12 -9.64 22.09
N GLU A 807 28.85 -10.61 21.57
CA GLU A 807 29.66 -10.53 20.35
C GLU A 807 28.88 -10.73 19.06
N LYS A 808 27.68 -11.35 19.12
CA LYS A 808 26.86 -11.57 17.93
C LYS A 808 26.28 -10.24 17.42
N PRO A 809 26.13 -10.08 16.09
CA PRO A 809 25.50 -8.89 15.52
C PRO A 809 23.98 -8.86 15.77
N VAL A 810 23.36 -7.69 15.68
CA VAL A 810 21.89 -7.50 15.75
C VAL A 810 21.16 -8.42 14.77
N SER A 811 21.66 -8.53 13.54
CA SER A 811 21.06 -9.40 12.52
C SER A 811 20.97 -10.85 12.96
N ALA A 812 21.96 -11.35 13.72
CA ALA A 812 21.95 -12.71 14.23
C ALA A 812 20.90 -12.91 15.34
N LEU A 813 20.64 -11.91 16.18
CA LEU A 813 19.55 -11.99 17.16
C LEU A 813 18.18 -12.02 16.46
N ILE A 814 18.00 -11.21 15.40
CA ILE A 814 16.76 -11.18 14.63
C ILE A 814 16.54 -12.50 13.89
N GLU A 815 17.61 -13.05 13.29
CA GLU A 815 17.60 -14.37 12.67
C GLU A 815 17.28 -15.48 13.69
N ASP A 816 17.97 -15.52 14.83
CA ASP A 816 17.72 -16.49 15.90
C ASP A 816 16.24 -16.38 16.39
N THR A 817 15.71 -15.15 16.50
CA THR A 817 14.32 -14.90 16.91
C THR A 817 13.32 -15.36 15.85
N ARG A 818 13.54 -14.99 14.58
CA ARG A 818 12.72 -15.42 13.44
C ARG A 818 12.67 -16.95 13.37
N ASP A 819 13.83 -17.59 13.41
CA ASP A 819 13.93 -19.05 13.26
C ASP A 819 13.28 -19.77 14.44
N THR A 820 13.44 -19.25 15.66
CA THR A 820 12.79 -19.81 16.86
C THR A 820 11.27 -19.75 16.74
N ILE A 821 10.71 -18.58 16.39
CA ILE A 821 9.26 -18.41 16.21
C ILE A 821 8.77 -19.36 15.11
N ASN A 822 9.36 -19.30 13.92
CA ASN A 822 8.90 -20.00 12.73
C ASN A 822 9.00 -21.53 12.86
N ASN A 823 10.13 -22.04 13.35
CA ASN A 823 10.36 -23.48 13.46
C ASN A 823 9.54 -24.12 14.59
N SER A 824 8.98 -23.31 15.49
CA SER A 824 8.16 -23.81 16.59
C SER A 824 6.69 -24.03 16.23
N MET A 825 6.18 -23.34 15.19
CA MET A 825 4.76 -23.37 14.82
C MET A 825 4.21 -24.77 14.51
N PRO A 826 4.94 -25.66 13.81
CA PRO A 826 4.47 -27.03 13.56
C PRO A 826 4.26 -27.88 14.83
N TYR A 827 4.81 -27.45 15.97
CA TYR A 827 4.77 -28.15 17.25
C TYR A 827 3.80 -27.51 18.25
N ALA A 828 3.04 -26.49 17.84
CA ALA A 828 2.22 -25.67 18.73
C ALA A 828 0.90 -26.33 19.20
N ASP A 829 0.62 -27.57 18.82
CA ASP A 829 -0.57 -28.34 19.20
C ASP A 829 -0.49 -28.90 20.64
N VAL A 830 0.70 -28.91 21.26
CA VAL A 830 0.88 -29.39 22.63
C VAL A 830 0.71 -28.23 23.62
N PRO A 831 -0.25 -28.31 24.55
CA PRO A 831 -0.42 -27.31 25.59
C PRO A 831 0.81 -27.09 26.49
N LEU A 832 1.01 -25.83 26.91
CA LEU A 832 2.12 -25.42 27.76
C LEU A 832 2.14 -26.14 29.11
N ASP A 833 0.99 -26.39 29.73
CA ASP A 833 0.92 -27.10 31.01
C ASP A 833 1.46 -28.53 30.90
N ILE A 834 1.18 -29.24 29.82
CA ILE A 834 1.76 -30.57 29.52
C ILE A 834 3.29 -30.48 29.33
N ILE A 835 3.76 -29.45 28.63
CA ILE A 835 5.20 -29.19 28.44
C ILE A 835 5.89 -28.95 29.78
N GLN A 836 5.31 -28.08 30.63
CA GLN A 836 5.82 -27.75 31.95
C GLN A 836 5.84 -28.96 32.89
N GLN A 837 4.77 -29.75 32.91
CA GLN A 837 4.71 -31.00 33.68
C GLN A 837 5.81 -31.97 33.25
N SER A 838 6.08 -32.07 31.94
CA SER A 838 7.15 -32.93 31.39
C SER A 838 8.56 -32.42 31.72
N LEU A 839 8.71 -31.11 31.99
CA LEU A 839 9.92 -30.50 32.53
C LEU A 839 10.03 -30.65 34.06
N GLY A 840 9.09 -31.34 34.70
CA GLY A 840 9.04 -31.55 36.15
C GLY A 840 8.53 -30.34 36.93
N MET A 841 7.84 -29.40 36.28
CA MET A 841 7.16 -28.30 36.96
C MET A 841 5.81 -28.77 37.52
N THR A 842 5.44 -28.16 38.65
CA THR A 842 4.15 -28.31 39.30
C THR A 842 3.31 -27.05 39.06
N PRO A 843 1.97 -27.09 39.25
CA PRO A 843 1.15 -25.89 39.20
C PRO A 843 1.62 -24.78 40.14
N GLU A 844 2.23 -25.16 41.27
CA GLU A 844 2.85 -24.24 42.24
C GLU A 844 4.13 -23.59 41.72
N ASP A 845 4.66 -23.92 40.54
CA ASP A 845 5.79 -23.21 39.93
C ASP A 845 5.34 -22.04 39.04
N GLY A 846 4.03 -21.93 38.74
CA GLY A 846 3.48 -20.95 37.82
C GLY A 846 3.89 -21.19 36.36
N LEU A 847 3.90 -20.13 35.55
CA LEU A 847 4.35 -20.18 34.16
C LEU A 847 5.89 -20.14 34.08
N ILE A 848 6.46 -20.86 33.11
CA ILE A 848 7.91 -20.90 32.87
C ILE A 848 8.49 -19.54 32.44
N PHE A 849 7.64 -18.67 31.89
CA PHE A 849 7.95 -17.31 31.47
C PHE A 849 7.21 -16.27 32.31
N ASP A 850 7.74 -15.05 32.32
CA ASP A 850 7.11 -13.88 32.91
C ASP A 850 6.65 -12.84 31.90
N VAL A 851 7.26 -12.90 30.72
CA VAL A 851 7.06 -11.99 29.61
C VAL A 851 6.24 -12.68 28.56
N TYR A 852 5.20 -12.00 28.09
CA TYR A 852 4.32 -12.47 27.05
C TYR A 852 4.28 -11.44 25.92
N ILE A 853 4.48 -11.85 24.68
CA ILE A 853 4.44 -10.97 23.51
C ILE A 853 3.45 -11.54 22.50
N GLN A 854 2.53 -10.71 22.03
CA GLN A 854 1.59 -11.06 20.96
C GLN A 854 1.42 -9.91 19.97
N ILE A 855 0.94 -10.24 18.77
CA ILE A 855 0.63 -9.28 17.71
C ILE A 855 -0.82 -9.45 17.26
N HIS A 856 -1.51 -8.32 17.17
CA HIS A 856 -2.86 -8.18 16.64
C HIS A 856 -2.74 -7.43 15.32
N ALA A 857 -2.89 -8.14 14.19
CA ALA A 857 -2.79 -7.55 12.86
C ALA A 857 -4.13 -7.64 12.14
N ASN A 858 -4.55 -6.54 11.49
CA ASN A 858 -5.78 -6.46 10.70
C ASN A 858 -7.04 -6.80 11.52
N ASN A 859 -7.21 -6.13 12.65
CA ASN A 859 -8.32 -6.37 13.57
C ASN A 859 -9.67 -5.96 12.94
N ALA A 860 -10.57 -6.93 12.77
CA ALA A 860 -11.90 -6.75 12.16
C ALA A 860 -12.89 -5.91 13.02
N LEU A 861 -12.45 -5.37 14.15
CA LEU A 861 -13.23 -4.47 15.01
C LEU A 861 -13.25 -3.00 14.54
N ASN A 862 -12.53 -2.67 13.46
CA ASN A 862 -12.66 -1.39 12.76
C ASN A 862 -13.11 -1.66 11.32
N GLY A 863 -14.22 -1.06 10.87
CA GLY A 863 -14.73 -1.38 9.55
C GLY A 863 -16.06 -0.76 9.18
N VAL A 864 -16.71 -1.39 8.20
CA VAL A 864 -18.00 -0.96 7.65
C VAL A 864 -18.96 -2.13 7.49
N LEU A 865 -20.23 -1.92 7.83
CA LEU A 865 -21.32 -2.78 7.39
C LEU A 865 -21.87 -2.23 6.07
N LYS A 866 -21.83 -3.05 5.02
CA LYS A 866 -22.36 -2.68 3.71
C LYS A 866 -23.89 -2.63 3.76
N THR A 867 -24.48 -1.66 3.06
CA THR A 867 -25.93 -1.54 2.93
C THR A 867 -26.36 -1.58 1.46
N PRO A 868 -27.61 -1.98 1.14
CA PRO A 868 -28.08 -2.07 -0.24
C PRO A 868 -28.15 -0.71 -0.95
N SER A 869 -28.25 0.38 -0.18
CA SER A 869 -28.32 1.75 -0.69
C SER A 869 -26.95 2.35 -1.01
N GLY A 870 -25.84 1.66 -0.68
CA GLY A 870 -24.48 2.16 -0.84
C GLY A 870 -24.03 3.15 0.24
N ASN A 871 -24.88 3.42 1.24
CA ASN A 871 -24.52 4.20 2.43
C ASN A 871 -23.98 3.25 3.49
N ASP A 872 -22.67 3.01 3.49
CA ASP A 872 -22.02 2.11 4.44
C ASP A 872 -22.13 2.62 5.89
N ILE A 873 -22.36 1.70 6.84
CA ILE A 873 -22.41 2.01 8.28
C ILE A 873 -21.02 1.79 8.87
N ARG A 874 -20.35 2.87 9.28
CA ARG A 874 -19.00 2.79 9.84
C ARG A 874 -19.03 2.50 11.32
N TYR A 875 -18.08 1.70 11.79
CA TYR A 875 -17.83 1.45 13.21
C TYR A 875 -16.33 1.43 13.50
N ARG A 876 -15.98 1.68 14.75
CA ARG A 876 -14.60 1.60 15.24
C ARG A 876 -14.55 0.96 16.61
N GLN A 877 -13.44 0.30 16.92
CA GLN A 877 -13.23 -0.30 18.23
C GLN A 877 -13.08 0.77 19.31
N ILE A 878 -13.62 0.48 20.48
CA ILE A 878 -13.27 1.13 21.74
C ILE A 878 -12.31 0.17 22.47
N ASP A 879 -11.10 0.64 22.75
CA ASP A 879 -10.10 -0.16 23.47
C ASP A 879 -10.60 -0.47 24.90
N PRO A 880 -10.48 -1.71 25.38
CA PRO A 880 -10.89 -2.08 26.73
C PRO A 880 -9.90 -1.55 27.77
N ASP A 881 -10.41 -1.16 28.94
CA ASP A 881 -9.58 -0.89 30.11
C ASP A 881 -8.98 -2.20 30.64
N LYS A 882 -7.65 -2.31 30.66
CA LYS A 882 -6.94 -3.49 31.15
C LYS A 882 -6.66 -3.37 32.64
N LYS A 883 -7.58 -3.89 33.45
CA LYS A 883 -7.52 -3.87 34.92
C LYS A 883 -6.93 -5.15 35.51
N GLU A 884 -6.83 -6.21 34.71
CA GLU A 884 -6.32 -7.51 35.14
C GLU A 884 -5.30 -8.10 34.16
N SER A 885 -4.35 -8.89 34.65
CA SER A 885 -3.44 -9.69 33.83
C SER A 885 -2.97 -10.96 34.54
N MET A 886 -2.87 -12.06 33.78
CA MET A 886 -2.26 -13.31 34.23
C MET A 886 -0.73 -13.32 34.09
N PHE A 887 -0.17 -12.36 33.35
CA PHE A 887 1.25 -12.32 33.01
C PHE A 887 1.95 -11.23 33.81
N GLY A 888 3.27 -11.37 34.01
CA GLY A 888 4.07 -10.33 34.65
C GLY A 888 4.14 -9.07 33.80
N LEU A 889 4.65 -9.23 32.56
CA LEU A 889 4.69 -8.21 31.53
C LEU A 889 4.08 -8.77 30.24
N GLN A 890 3.05 -8.13 29.73
CA GLN A 890 2.41 -8.47 28.46
C GLN A 890 2.58 -7.32 27.48
N PHE A 891 3.11 -7.65 26.30
CA PHE A 891 3.34 -6.74 25.20
C PHE A 891 2.42 -7.10 24.04
N GLU A 892 1.53 -6.18 23.70
CA GLU A 892 0.56 -6.33 22.63
C GLU A 892 0.89 -5.35 21.51
N ILE A 893 1.36 -5.90 20.39
CA ILE A 893 1.68 -5.15 19.19
C ILE A 893 0.40 -5.03 18.38
N MET A 894 -0.20 -3.85 18.34
CA MET A 894 -1.38 -3.60 17.51
C MET A 894 -0.92 -3.01 16.18
N GLU A 895 -1.22 -3.69 15.08
CA GLU A 895 -0.97 -3.28 13.71
C GLU A 895 -2.32 -3.05 13.01
N ASP A 896 -2.66 -1.78 12.82
CA ASP A 896 -3.91 -1.33 12.22
C ASP A 896 -3.65 -0.67 10.86
N VAL A 897 -4.63 -0.74 9.94
CA VAL A 897 -4.64 0.05 8.71
C VAL A 897 -5.81 1.02 8.78
N ILE A 898 -5.52 2.32 8.89
CA ILE A 898 -6.54 3.38 8.95
C ILE A 898 -6.33 4.30 7.76
N ASP A 899 -7.36 4.49 6.93
CA ASP A 899 -7.32 5.35 5.72
C ASP A 899 -6.19 5.03 4.73
N GLY A 900 -5.72 3.77 4.70
CA GLY A 900 -4.62 3.31 3.85
C GLY A 900 -3.22 3.46 4.46
N GLU A 901 -3.11 4.00 5.69
CA GLU A 901 -1.85 4.08 6.44
C GLU A 901 -1.74 2.96 7.47
N ARG A 902 -0.59 2.28 7.52
CA ARG A 902 -0.27 1.29 8.57
C ARG A 902 0.19 2.01 9.84
N ILE A 903 -0.49 1.75 10.95
CA ILE A 903 -0.19 2.30 12.26
C ILE A 903 0.19 1.15 13.19
N MET A 904 1.31 1.31 13.90
CA MET A 904 1.73 0.39 14.96
C MET A 904 1.65 1.10 16.31
N ARG A 905 1.09 0.42 17.31
CA ARG A 905 1.20 0.80 18.72
C ARG A 905 1.52 -0.43 19.57
N LEU A 906 2.16 -0.19 20.71
CA LEU A 906 2.54 -1.21 21.67
C LEU A 906 1.80 -0.93 22.98
N VAL A 907 0.94 -1.85 23.39
CA VAL A 907 0.28 -1.81 24.71
C VAL A 907 1.07 -2.71 25.65
N ILE A 908 1.52 -2.14 26.77
CA ILE A 908 2.30 -2.84 27.80
C ILE A 908 1.41 -2.97 29.03
N THR A 909 0.86 -4.15 29.24
CA THR A 909 0.07 -4.51 30.43
C THR A 909 1.00 -5.18 31.43
N TYR A 910 0.89 -4.83 32.71
CA TYR A 910 1.81 -5.32 33.73
C TYR A 910 1.14 -5.49 35.08
N ARG A 911 1.61 -6.49 35.81
CA ARG A 911 1.24 -6.71 37.21
C ARG A 911 1.93 -5.69 38.11
N ALA A 912 1.17 -4.74 38.66
CA ALA A 912 1.71 -3.59 39.38
C ALA A 912 2.42 -3.97 40.69
N ASP A 913 2.01 -5.08 41.31
CA ASP A 913 2.66 -5.68 42.48
C ASP A 913 4.07 -6.21 42.17
N ARG A 914 4.30 -6.63 40.92
CA ARG A 914 5.59 -7.19 40.45
C ARG A 914 6.47 -6.15 39.74
N TYR A 915 5.85 -5.28 38.96
CA TYR A 915 6.50 -4.26 38.14
C TYR A 915 5.92 -2.89 38.45
N PRO A 916 6.57 -2.09 39.31
CA PRO A 916 6.18 -0.70 39.52
C PRO A 916 6.15 0.08 38.20
N GLU A 917 5.19 1.00 38.05
CA GLU A 917 5.01 1.80 36.83
C GLU A 917 6.31 2.46 36.34
N GLU A 918 7.14 2.96 37.27
CA GLU A 918 8.46 3.55 36.96
C GLU A 918 9.38 2.58 36.20
N HIS A 919 9.40 1.29 36.59
CA HIS A 919 10.19 0.28 35.89
C HIS A 919 9.65 0.03 34.48
N VAL A 920 8.32 -0.02 34.33
CA VAL A 920 7.67 -0.25 33.04
C VAL A 920 7.90 0.95 32.11
N GLN A 921 7.90 2.17 32.63
CA GLN A 921 8.28 3.36 31.86
C GLN A 921 9.73 3.29 31.38
N ARG A 922 10.65 2.82 32.21
CA ARG A 922 12.05 2.62 31.79
C ARG A 922 12.21 1.51 30.75
N ILE A 923 11.39 0.46 30.81
CA ILE A 923 11.30 -0.57 29.77
C ILE A 923 10.82 0.06 28.46
N ARG A 924 9.73 0.85 28.49
CA ARG A 924 9.21 1.58 27.32
C ARG A 924 10.25 2.50 26.69
N GLU A 925 10.93 3.30 27.49
CA GLU A 925 11.98 4.22 27.01
C GLU A 925 13.15 3.47 26.37
N THR A 926 13.50 2.30 26.92
CA THR A 926 14.54 1.44 26.35
C THR A 926 14.09 0.86 25.00
N ILE A 927 12.82 0.43 24.90
CA ILE A 927 12.23 -0.06 23.65
C ILE A 927 12.24 1.04 22.58
N ASP A 928 11.86 2.28 22.93
CA ASP A 928 11.90 3.43 21.99
C ASP A 928 13.32 3.69 21.46
N LYS A 929 14.32 3.65 22.35
CA LYS A 929 15.73 3.77 21.94
C LYS A 929 16.17 2.64 21.02
N VAL A 930 15.82 1.39 21.33
CA VAL A 930 16.16 0.23 20.50
C VAL A 930 15.45 0.31 19.15
N PHE A 931 14.16 0.68 19.10
CA PHE A 931 13.43 0.90 17.86
C PHE A 931 14.11 1.97 17.00
N THR A 932 14.40 3.13 17.58
CA THR A 932 15.10 4.22 16.90
C THR A 932 16.46 3.75 16.37
N PHE A 933 17.20 2.98 17.18
CA PHE A 933 18.50 2.45 16.79
C PHE A 933 18.40 1.46 15.62
N PHE A 934 17.40 0.58 15.61
CA PHE A 934 17.12 -0.34 14.49
C PHE A 934 16.80 0.40 13.18
N THR A 935 16.48 1.69 13.24
CA THR A 935 16.23 2.52 12.04
C THR A 935 17.46 3.21 11.45
N THR A 936 18.65 3.01 12.04
CA THR A 936 19.91 3.63 11.60
C THR A 936 20.67 2.75 10.58
N PRO A 937 21.39 3.35 9.61
CA PRO A 937 22.26 2.58 8.71
C PRO A 937 23.30 1.76 9.48
N GLU A 938 23.68 0.59 8.97
CA GLU A 938 24.73 -0.30 9.51
C GLU A 938 24.40 -1.00 10.84
N VAL A 939 23.23 -0.76 11.44
CA VAL A 939 22.86 -1.38 12.74
C VAL A 939 22.86 -2.91 12.72
N SER A 940 22.45 -3.54 11.61
CA SER A 940 22.39 -4.99 11.47
C SER A 940 23.72 -5.68 11.79
N SER A 941 24.87 -5.07 11.49
CA SER A 941 26.19 -5.67 11.68
C SER A 941 26.82 -5.35 13.04
N LEU A 942 26.20 -4.49 13.86
CA LEU A 942 26.76 -4.09 15.15
C LEU A 942 26.58 -5.19 16.20
N PRO A 943 27.62 -5.50 16.99
CA PRO A 943 27.51 -6.45 18.10
C PRO A 943 26.49 -6.01 19.15
N LEU A 944 25.78 -6.96 19.75
CA LEU A 944 24.80 -6.68 20.81
C LEU A 944 25.39 -5.85 21.96
N ALA A 945 26.67 -6.06 22.30
CA ALA A 945 27.39 -5.30 23.32
C ALA A 945 27.45 -3.78 23.04
N GLN A 946 27.45 -3.37 21.76
CA GLN A 946 27.64 -1.98 21.34
C GLN A 946 26.33 -1.18 21.24
N ILE A 947 25.19 -1.85 21.38
CA ILE A 947 23.88 -1.19 21.31
C ILE A 947 23.69 -0.30 22.55
N PRO A 948 23.48 1.02 22.36
CA PRO A 948 23.25 1.95 23.46
C PRO A 948 21.85 1.74 24.04
N VAL A 949 21.73 1.81 25.37
CA VAL A 949 20.46 1.80 26.14
C VAL A 949 20.47 2.93 27.14
#